data_AF-G7HVW6-F1
#
_entry.id   AF-G7HVW6-F1
#
_cell.length_a   1.000
_cell.length_b   1.000
_cell.length_c   1.000
_cell.angle_alpha   90.00
_cell.angle_beta   90.00
_cell.angle_gamma   90.00
#
_symmetry.space_group_name_H-M   'P 1'
#
loop_
_entity.id
_entity.type
_entity.pdbx_description
1 polymer ?
#
loop_
_entity_poly.entity_id
_entity_poly.type
_entity_poly.pdbx_seq_one_letter_code
_entity_poly.pdbx_strand_id
1 'polypeptide(L)'
;MGADATAAGTSTFPTFEDFYGVVHGYPPFLWQAQLAAQVWEEQSWPDQVAAPTGAGKTSTLDIAIWVLARQIHEHGKEGRSFPLRVFLTVERRLVVDDAETHAKKISVAIEEDSALNPIKEALRSLLPEDWDQGVLNVTSLHGGKPSSRDWLRPFGAQIITCTVTQLASRTLFRGVGVAPGSLPLHAALTGVDRLILVDEPHLVPATVKMWREAESIQSEFEEILPLGQTIVLGATVPPYLEGHAFVGSLIGDPSPVAKAKVNASKPAVIVTVDTPSTTVDKIVAATCEAWLNRDGDGGDGIIVVANTIDSAVRIRNGIAKKLQKDQDLRLHLLISTIRPLDRTSIEFSKNSIVVATQTIEVGVDLDACALITELASLPALVQRFGRFNRSGLRKIVRATIVANPNDEPSKAIYGEEQLYSTLDVLERTAVDGFIDHFGALEIPSDTWEDEARTVSVNPFLPRLTATRPTALAPWEALAFGPDRVDRASITVAWRQNLDILDQNQILREETITIPLWAAKKFVTSGKGDAKFSDTTAGAPREEPAASIRVSCRIRRGETWVQPSSSDELLADAILVLSTTAGGYSLENGWTGVGAKPDQEVEDHSMLAVLKRGQGYFDAGVLLGQNRTLELLELEQDLLEHVKVELKEKISELELDNSLSISGRFVAVGRETVKKDHGSPVGLADHSLQVSETAEESACLIGLSDELVSTLQEAGLKHDFGKSDTKFQQHFNNFVDEPLAKPRGSILAANRGLMPIGWRHEILSAQSVSGENVKAALVRYLITTHHGWGRRITNHAGKILLSTNQYEELESIFGPWGLAMLETTLRIADQMSSSKPNKKGLKWADLDVSFAPEIPDTERDYVSLAGMRPYSLNMLFGGIGALAAAGQGACFRVREGLVQISASADIVWDSESWTKVLDAMELGAQGVEGKFGKIVKKNKWRTYFREQMLDIAPMMESMLFDAQPEPQGGRFYSLPIHLRNGNPFGILRTEDPDARVASLFEPDSPQVPGKQNGGLDTSIETRLTGETEFLYSEHHLAWSIAGMAALGMPPSEYGVGVSQNELRIPVPDFWVTLDELRDLFITPVPAVPVLRWRSTSTYASQQVKLWEPILSADK
;
A
#
# COMPACT_ATOMS: atom_id res chain seq x y z
N MET A 1 -52.12 2.38 50.61
CA MET A 1 -50.99 1.59 51.16
C MET A 1 -50.15 1.21 49.97
N GLY A 2 -48.95 1.78 49.88
CA GLY A 2 -48.05 1.60 48.74
C GLY A 2 -47.37 0.24 48.77
N ALA A 3 -47.04 -0.23 47.57
CA ALA A 3 -45.96 -1.18 47.32
C ALA A 3 -45.37 -0.84 45.96
N ASP A 4 -44.04 -0.77 45.94
CA ASP A 4 -43.18 -0.12 44.97
C ASP A 4 -43.36 -0.58 43.51
N ALA A 5 -43.41 0.42 42.62
CA ALA A 5 -43.09 0.29 41.22
C ALA A 5 -41.69 0.88 40.99
N THR A 6 -40.65 0.10 41.31
CA THR A 6 -39.26 0.38 40.93
C THR A 6 -38.53 -0.94 40.62
N ALA A 7 -38.93 -1.57 39.51
CA ALA A 7 -38.07 -2.50 38.79
C ALA A 7 -37.62 -1.80 37.50
N ALA A 8 -36.62 -0.92 37.62
CA ALA A 8 -35.79 -0.57 36.48
C ALA A 8 -34.99 -1.83 36.13
N GLY A 9 -35.42 -2.55 35.10
CA GLY A 9 -34.73 -3.74 34.63
C GLY A 9 -33.37 -3.34 34.09
N THR A 10 -32.31 -3.72 34.81
CA THR A 10 -30.95 -3.77 34.26
C THR A 10 -30.95 -4.85 33.19
N SER A 11 -30.99 -4.47 31.91
CA SER A 11 -30.79 -5.40 30.80
C SER A 11 -29.37 -5.96 30.86
N THR A 12 -29.23 -7.27 31.05
CA THR A 12 -27.95 -7.98 30.95
C THR A 12 -27.37 -7.82 29.54
N PHE A 13 -26.05 -7.65 29.41
CA PHE A 13 -25.36 -7.60 28.12
C PHE A 13 -25.63 -8.88 27.31
N PRO A 14 -26.02 -8.81 26.02
CA PRO A 14 -26.42 -9.98 25.23
C PRO A 14 -25.26 -10.97 25.01
N THR A 15 -25.55 -12.27 25.02
CA THR A 15 -24.55 -13.28 24.62
C THR A 15 -24.24 -13.13 23.13
N PHE A 16 -23.17 -13.78 22.66
CA PHE A 16 -22.82 -13.74 21.25
C PHE A 16 -23.93 -14.36 20.38
N GLU A 17 -24.56 -15.44 20.85
CA GLU A 17 -25.67 -16.11 20.16
C GLU A 17 -26.91 -15.22 20.05
N ASP A 18 -27.25 -14.49 21.12
CA ASP A 18 -28.35 -13.53 21.10
C ASP A 18 -28.07 -12.39 20.12
N PHE A 19 -26.86 -11.80 20.18
CA PHE A 19 -26.41 -10.76 19.27
C PHE A 19 -26.47 -11.22 17.81
N TYR A 20 -25.87 -12.38 17.51
CA TYR A 20 -25.84 -12.94 16.16
C TYR A 20 -27.25 -13.28 15.65
N GLY A 21 -28.10 -13.83 16.52
CA GLY A 21 -29.49 -14.14 16.22
C GLY A 21 -30.31 -12.91 15.83
N VAL A 22 -30.12 -11.77 16.49
CA VAL A 22 -30.77 -10.50 16.14
C VAL A 22 -30.27 -9.96 14.80
N VAL A 23 -28.95 -9.97 14.56
CA VAL A 23 -28.36 -9.43 13.32
C VAL A 23 -28.76 -10.26 12.09
N HIS A 24 -28.77 -11.59 12.20
CA HIS A 24 -28.89 -12.48 11.04
C HIS A 24 -30.23 -13.23 10.95
N GLY A 25 -31.00 -13.30 12.04
CA GLY A 25 -32.28 -14.02 12.12
C GLY A 25 -32.16 -15.54 12.33
N TYR A 26 -30.95 -16.06 12.59
CA TYR A 26 -30.66 -17.47 12.86
C TYR A 26 -29.46 -17.59 13.80
N PRO A 27 -29.33 -18.69 14.58
CA PRO A 27 -28.23 -18.87 15.51
C PRO A 27 -26.88 -19.08 14.79
N PRO A 28 -25.74 -18.72 15.43
CA PRO A 28 -24.42 -19.00 14.89
C PRO A 28 -24.11 -20.50 14.90
N PHE A 29 -23.15 -20.92 14.07
CA PHE A 29 -22.54 -22.25 14.20
C PHE A 29 -21.78 -22.37 15.52
N LEU A 30 -21.64 -23.60 16.03
CA LEU A 30 -21.01 -23.88 17.32
C LEU A 30 -19.58 -23.32 17.40
N TRP A 31 -18.80 -23.47 16.32
CA TRP A 31 -17.42 -22.96 16.28
C TRP A 31 -17.35 -21.43 16.38
N GLN A 32 -18.35 -20.70 15.90
CA GLN A 32 -18.39 -19.23 15.95
C GLN A 32 -18.63 -18.77 17.39
N ALA A 33 -19.55 -19.42 18.10
CA ALA A 33 -19.81 -19.17 19.51
C ALA A 33 -18.59 -19.56 20.38
N GLN A 34 -17.94 -20.69 20.08
CA GLN A 34 -16.72 -21.11 20.77
C GLN A 34 -15.56 -20.13 20.55
N LEU A 35 -15.37 -19.63 19.32
CA LEU A 35 -14.35 -18.63 19.04
C LEU A 35 -14.65 -17.33 19.80
N ALA A 36 -15.90 -16.87 19.83
CA ALA A 36 -16.29 -15.68 20.59
C ALA A 36 -16.02 -15.83 22.09
N ALA A 37 -16.33 -17.01 22.66
CA ALA A 37 -16.04 -17.33 24.05
C ALA A 37 -14.53 -17.37 24.32
N GLN A 38 -13.75 -18.03 23.47
CA GLN A 38 -12.29 -18.10 23.63
C GLN A 38 -11.65 -16.71 23.55
N VAL A 39 -11.97 -15.91 22.54
CA VAL A 39 -11.41 -14.55 22.39
C VAL A 39 -11.74 -13.70 23.62
N TRP A 40 -12.94 -13.85 24.17
CA TRP A 40 -13.33 -13.17 25.40
C TRP A 40 -12.60 -13.70 26.64
N GLU A 41 -12.44 -15.01 26.81
CA GLU A 41 -11.77 -15.60 27.96
C GLU A 41 -10.26 -15.34 27.96
N GLU A 42 -9.63 -15.43 26.79
CA GLU A 42 -8.18 -15.23 26.60
C GLU A 42 -7.81 -13.75 26.42
N GLN A 43 -8.80 -12.86 26.25
CA GLN A 43 -8.62 -11.43 25.95
C GLN A 43 -7.65 -11.16 24.77
N SER A 44 -7.60 -12.09 23.81
CA SER A 44 -6.71 -12.06 22.66
C SER A 44 -7.27 -12.89 21.51
N TRP A 45 -6.86 -12.60 20.27
CA TRP A 45 -7.22 -13.44 19.12
C TRP A 45 -6.18 -14.52 18.87
N PRO A 46 -6.58 -15.70 18.36
CA PRO A 46 -5.64 -16.67 17.83
C PRO A 46 -4.97 -16.12 16.56
N ASP A 47 -3.73 -16.54 16.26
CA ASP A 47 -3.02 -16.15 15.03
C ASP A 47 -3.73 -16.64 13.75
N GLN A 48 -4.50 -17.73 13.89
CA GLN A 48 -5.24 -18.37 12.81
C GLN A 48 -6.65 -18.79 13.27
N VAL A 49 -7.64 -18.55 12.43
CA VAL A 49 -8.98 -19.15 12.54
C VAL A 49 -9.15 -20.18 11.42
N ALA A 50 -8.90 -21.44 11.76
CA ALA A 50 -9.00 -22.58 10.86
C ALA A 50 -10.44 -23.10 10.80
N ALA A 51 -11.30 -22.40 10.05
CA ALA A 51 -12.69 -22.81 9.81
C ALA A 51 -12.89 -23.34 8.37
N PRO A 52 -13.74 -24.36 8.15
CA PRO A 52 -13.99 -24.94 6.82
C PRO A 52 -14.56 -23.93 5.81
N THR A 53 -14.25 -24.11 4.52
CA THR A 53 -14.79 -23.28 3.44
C THR A 53 -16.32 -23.29 3.42
N GLY A 54 -16.93 -22.12 3.38
CA GLY A 54 -18.39 -21.98 3.39
C GLY A 54 -19.04 -22.21 4.75
N ALA A 55 -18.27 -22.21 5.86
CA ALA A 55 -18.76 -22.27 7.24
C ALA A 55 -19.03 -20.89 7.86
N GLY A 56 -19.07 -19.81 7.06
CA GLY A 56 -19.42 -18.47 7.53
C GLY A 56 -18.28 -17.70 8.22
N LYS A 57 -17.04 -17.80 7.71
CA LYS A 57 -15.84 -17.13 8.29
C LYS A 57 -15.99 -15.62 8.50
N THR A 58 -16.81 -14.96 7.69
CA THR A 58 -17.13 -13.52 7.80
C THR A 58 -17.72 -13.15 9.16
N SER A 59 -18.24 -14.12 9.94
CA SER A 59 -18.72 -13.90 11.30
C SER A 59 -17.66 -13.41 12.28
N THR A 60 -16.38 -13.46 11.93
CA THR A 60 -15.30 -12.85 12.72
C THR A 60 -15.48 -11.34 12.86
N LEU A 61 -16.15 -10.68 11.91
CA LEU A 61 -16.57 -9.28 12.05
C LEU A 61 -17.56 -9.08 13.20
N ASP A 62 -18.57 -9.95 13.31
CA ASP A 62 -19.54 -9.94 14.41
C ASP A 62 -18.85 -10.15 15.76
N ILE A 63 -17.94 -11.14 15.82
CA ILE A 63 -17.17 -11.44 17.03
C ILE A 63 -16.35 -10.22 17.45
N ALA A 64 -15.64 -9.58 16.53
CA ALA A 64 -14.80 -8.42 16.82
C ALA A 64 -15.59 -7.24 17.40
N ILE A 65 -16.78 -6.94 16.86
CA ILE A 65 -17.64 -5.87 17.39
C ILE A 65 -18.24 -6.27 18.74
N TRP A 66 -18.68 -7.52 18.90
CA TRP A 66 -19.25 -8.00 20.15
C TRP A 66 -18.24 -8.00 21.30
N VAL A 67 -17.01 -8.50 21.09
CA VAL A 67 -15.97 -8.51 22.15
C VAL A 67 -15.52 -7.10 22.51
N LEU A 68 -15.39 -6.19 21.53
CA LEU A 68 -15.09 -4.79 21.78
C LEU A 68 -16.20 -4.15 22.63
N ALA A 69 -17.46 -4.24 22.19
CA ALA A 69 -18.58 -3.66 22.92
C ALA A 69 -18.71 -4.24 24.34
N ARG A 70 -18.47 -5.54 24.50
CA ARG A 70 -18.50 -6.21 25.80
C ARG A 70 -17.38 -5.71 26.72
N GLN A 71 -16.16 -5.57 26.20
CA GLN A 71 -15.03 -5.05 26.96
C GLN A 71 -15.30 -3.61 27.44
N ILE A 72 -15.85 -2.77 26.57
CA ILE A 72 -16.21 -1.39 26.94
C ILE A 72 -17.34 -1.37 27.98
N HIS A 73 -18.32 -2.26 27.88
CA HIS A 73 -19.39 -2.37 28.85
C HIS A 73 -18.89 -2.82 30.24
N GLU A 74 -17.97 -3.80 30.29
CA GLU A 74 -17.49 -4.38 31.56
C GLU A 74 -16.32 -3.59 32.20
N HIS A 75 -15.46 -2.97 31.40
CA HIS A 75 -14.20 -2.35 31.86
C HIS A 75 -14.06 -0.87 31.51
N GLY A 76 -15.02 -0.29 30.77
CA GLY A 76 -14.92 1.06 30.24
C GLY A 76 -13.88 1.18 29.14
N LYS A 77 -13.74 2.39 28.58
CA LYS A 77 -12.81 2.68 27.48
C LYS A 77 -11.33 2.65 27.85
N GLU A 78 -11.00 2.90 29.12
CA GLU A 78 -9.62 2.87 29.63
C GLU A 78 -9.07 1.44 29.77
N GLY A 79 -9.93 0.46 30.03
CA GLY A 79 -9.57 -0.97 30.14
C GLY A 79 -9.55 -1.71 28.80
N ARG A 80 -9.49 -0.99 27.68
CA ARG A 80 -9.64 -1.55 26.34
C ARG A 80 -8.33 -2.14 25.82
N SER A 81 -8.36 -3.40 25.41
CA SER A 81 -7.29 -4.06 24.64
C SER A 81 -7.72 -4.41 23.21
N PHE A 82 -9.03 -4.54 22.94
CA PHE A 82 -9.51 -4.80 21.59
C PHE A 82 -9.50 -3.54 20.73
N PRO A 83 -9.04 -3.63 19.47
CA PRO A 83 -8.85 -2.46 18.63
C PRO A 83 -10.16 -1.84 18.13
N LEU A 84 -10.14 -0.53 17.89
CA LEU A 84 -11.30 0.20 17.37
C LEU A 84 -11.59 -0.07 15.89
N ARG A 85 -10.58 -0.51 15.13
CA ARG A 85 -10.68 -0.70 13.68
C ARG A 85 -10.51 -2.17 13.32
N VAL A 86 -11.51 -2.73 12.66
CA VAL A 86 -11.48 -4.10 12.14
C VAL A 86 -11.37 -4.04 10.62
N PHE A 87 -10.24 -4.49 10.09
CA PHE A 87 -10.00 -4.64 8.67
C PHE A 87 -10.30 -6.08 8.25
N LEU A 88 -11.22 -6.29 7.29
CA LEU A 88 -11.28 -7.55 6.56
C LEU A 88 -10.67 -7.34 5.18
N THR A 89 -9.59 -8.07 4.91
CA THR A 89 -8.81 -7.89 3.69
C THR A 89 -8.73 -9.15 2.84
N VAL A 90 -8.88 -8.98 1.54
CA VAL A 90 -8.87 -10.04 0.54
C VAL A 90 -8.50 -9.45 -0.83
N GLU A 91 -7.70 -10.14 -1.64
CA GLU A 91 -7.31 -9.64 -2.98
C GLU A 91 -8.45 -9.66 -4.03
N ARG A 92 -9.70 -9.92 -3.60
CA ARG A 92 -10.85 -10.03 -4.50
C ARG A 92 -11.93 -9.02 -4.16
N ARG A 93 -12.09 -8.01 -5.04
CA ARG A 93 -13.04 -6.89 -4.85
C ARG A 93 -14.49 -7.33 -4.57
N LEU A 94 -15.00 -8.40 -5.21
CA LEU A 94 -16.36 -8.89 -4.95
C LEU A 94 -16.55 -9.35 -3.49
N VAL A 95 -15.56 -10.03 -2.93
CA VAL A 95 -15.60 -10.51 -1.54
C VAL A 95 -15.56 -9.33 -0.57
N VAL A 96 -14.83 -8.26 -0.92
CA VAL A 96 -14.81 -7.00 -0.16
C VAL A 96 -16.20 -6.37 -0.06
N ASP A 97 -17.00 -6.39 -1.13
CA ASP A 97 -18.36 -5.84 -1.14
C ASP A 97 -19.36 -6.70 -0.39
N ASP A 98 -19.28 -8.03 -0.53
CA ASP A 98 -20.14 -8.95 0.20
C ASP A 98 -19.91 -8.80 1.71
N ALA A 99 -18.65 -8.66 2.11
CA ALA A 99 -18.29 -8.34 3.47
C ALA A 99 -18.74 -6.94 3.90
N GLU A 100 -18.72 -5.92 3.03
CA GLU A 100 -19.28 -4.60 3.33
C GLU A 100 -20.78 -4.72 3.60
N THR A 101 -21.49 -5.53 2.81
CA THR A 101 -22.92 -5.79 2.97
C THR A 101 -23.21 -6.50 4.30
N HIS A 102 -22.40 -7.49 4.66
CA HIS A 102 -22.47 -8.15 5.97
C HIS A 102 -22.25 -7.15 7.12
N ALA A 103 -21.20 -6.33 7.04
CA ALA A 103 -20.89 -5.32 8.06
C ALA A 103 -22.00 -4.26 8.21
N LYS A 104 -22.65 -3.86 7.10
CA LYS A 104 -23.80 -2.95 7.15
C LYS A 104 -24.99 -3.54 7.90
N LYS A 105 -25.24 -4.84 7.79
CA LYS A 105 -26.30 -5.50 8.58
C LYS A 105 -26.02 -5.38 10.08
N ILE A 106 -24.77 -5.57 10.50
CA ILE A 106 -24.35 -5.38 11.89
C ILE A 106 -24.65 -3.95 12.35
N SER A 107 -24.20 -2.95 11.57
CA SER A 107 -24.40 -1.53 11.88
C SER A 107 -25.89 -1.16 11.99
N VAL A 108 -26.72 -1.60 11.05
CA VAL A 108 -28.19 -1.35 11.06
C VAL A 108 -28.86 -2.01 12.26
N ALA A 109 -28.55 -3.28 12.54
CA ALA A 109 -29.15 -4.01 13.66
C ALA A 109 -28.82 -3.35 15.02
N ILE A 110 -27.58 -2.89 15.22
CA ILE A 110 -27.16 -2.18 16.43
C ILE A 110 -27.94 -0.86 16.60
N GLU A 111 -28.29 -0.18 15.50
CA GLU A 111 -29.03 1.08 15.56
C GLU A 111 -30.53 0.91 15.81
N GLU A 112 -31.15 -0.10 15.19
CA GLU A 112 -32.59 -0.27 15.11
C GLU A 112 -33.19 -1.20 16.18
N ASP A 113 -32.46 -2.24 16.61
CA ASP A 113 -33.00 -3.24 17.53
C ASP A 113 -32.68 -2.96 19.00
N SER A 114 -33.72 -2.76 19.81
CA SER A 114 -33.62 -2.48 21.24
C SER A 114 -32.93 -3.57 22.06
N ALA A 115 -32.89 -4.82 21.59
CA ALA A 115 -32.17 -5.91 22.24
C ALA A 115 -30.64 -5.66 22.24
N LEU A 116 -30.14 -4.86 21.30
CA LEU A 116 -28.73 -4.51 21.17
C LEU A 116 -28.37 -3.17 21.82
N ASN A 117 -29.28 -2.56 22.58
CA ASN A 117 -29.03 -1.29 23.29
C ASN A 117 -27.75 -1.31 24.16
N PRO A 118 -27.42 -2.37 24.94
CA PRO A 118 -26.16 -2.41 25.69
C PRO A 118 -24.91 -2.32 24.80
N ILE A 119 -24.95 -2.92 23.61
CA ILE A 119 -23.87 -2.83 22.61
C ILE A 119 -23.83 -1.41 22.04
N LYS A 120 -24.98 -0.85 21.67
CA LYS A 120 -25.10 0.53 21.15
C LYS A 120 -24.54 1.56 22.13
N GLU A 121 -24.91 1.46 23.41
CA GLU A 121 -24.43 2.35 24.48
C GLU A 121 -22.92 2.23 24.70
N ALA A 122 -22.40 1.00 24.73
CA ALA A 122 -20.96 0.76 24.84
C ALA A 122 -20.18 1.40 23.68
N LEU A 123 -20.60 1.17 22.43
CA LEU A 123 -19.97 1.78 21.26
C LEU A 123 -20.16 3.29 21.20
N ARG A 124 -21.30 3.82 21.69
CA ARG A 124 -21.55 5.27 21.75
C ARG A 124 -20.57 5.99 22.66
N SER A 125 -20.08 5.35 23.73
CA SER A 125 -19.09 5.93 24.64
C SER A 125 -17.72 6.20 23.99
N LEU A 126 -17.48 5.65 22.80
CA LEU A 126 -16.27 5.83 21.99
C LEU A 126 -16.40 6.99 20.98
N LEU A 127 -17.47 7.78 21.08
CA LEU A 127 -17.79 8.88 20.17
C LEU A 127 -18.02 10.18 20.94
N PRO A 128 -17.79 11.35 20.30
CA PRO A 128 -18.12 12.65 20.89
C PRO A 128 -19.59 12.76 21.30
N GLU A 129 -19.87 13.58 22.30
CA GLU A 129 -21.25 13.75 22.81
C GLU A 129 -22.20 14.26 21.72
N ASP A 130 -21.73 15.18 20.88
CA ASP A 130 -22.48 15.80 19.78
C ASP A 130 -22.52 14.96 18.48
N TRP A 131 -22.00 13.72 18.53
CA TRP A 131 -21.93 12.85 17.36
C TRP A 131 -23.32 12.52 16.81
N ASP A 132 -23.58 12.83 15.55
CA ASP A 132 -24.91 12.77 14.92
C ASP A 132 -25.08 11.58 13.94
N GLN A 133 -24.05 10.74 13.81
CA GLN A 133 -24.05 9.55 12.95
C GLN A 133 -24.15 8.25 13.76
N GLY A 134 -24.26 7.11 13.06
CA GLY A 134 -24.32 5.80 13.69
C GLY A 134 -23.07 5.45 14.51
N VAL A 135 -23.25 4.54 15.48
CA VAL A 135 -22.19 4.15 16.44
C VAL A 135 -21.10 3.27 15.83
N LEU A 136 -21.42 2.53 14.76
CA LEU A 136 -20.50 1.67 14.04
C LEU A 136 -20.32 2.16 12.59
N ASN A 137 -19.12 2.59 12.25
CA ASN A 137 -18.77 2.97 10.88
C ASN A 137 -18.52 1.74 10.01
N VAL A 138 -19.01 1.76 8.76
CA VAL A 138 -18.68 0.72 7.78
C VAL A 138 -18.19 1.38 6.50
N THR A 139 -16.96 1.06 6.09
CA THR A 139 -16.35 1.60 4.87
C THR A 139 -15.73 0.49 4.04
N SER A 140 -15.75 0.66 2.72
CA SER A 140 -15.06 -0.23 1.77
C SER A 140 -13.99 0.53 0.98
N LEU A 141 -12.78 -0.02 0.91
CA LEU A 141 -11.61 0.58 0.27
C LEU A 141 -11.01 -0.37 -0.80
N HIS A 142 -11.30 -0.11 -2.07
CA HIS A 142 -10.68 -0.81 -3.21
C HIS A 142 -10.74 0.02 -4.48
N GLY A 143 -9.96 -0.36 -5.50
CA GLY A 143 -10.05 0.26 -6.83
C GLY A 143 -11.46 0.16 -7.41
N GLY A 144 -11.98 1.28 -7.91
CA GLY A 144 -13.35 1.37 -8.47
C GLY A 144 -14.39 2.03 -7.56
N LYS A 145 -14.07 2.30 -6.29
CA LYS A 145 -14.91 3.13 -5.40
C LYS A 145 -14.11 4.36 -4.96
N PRO A 146 -14.65 5.59 -5.08
CA PRO A 146 -14.00 6.76 -4.47
C PRO A 146 -13.78 6.50 -2.99
N SER A 147 -12.58 6.76 -2.49
CA SER A 147 -12.29 6.62 -1.07
C SER A 147 -13.16 7.60 -0.28
N SER A 148 -14.01 7.07 0.60
CA SER A 148 -14.65 7.93 1.59
C SER A 148 -13.59 8.42 2.58
N ARG A 149 -13.76 9.65 3.08
CA ARG A 149 -12.98 10.19 4.19
C ARG A 149 -13.56 9.81 5.55
N ASP A 150 -14.74 9.19 5.60
CA ASP A 150 -15.47 8.93 6.84
C ASP A 150 -14.75 7.96 7.79
N TRP A 151 -13.89 7.10 7.25
CA TRP A 151 -13.06 6.17 8.05
C TRP A 151 -11.77 6.81 8.59
N LEU A 152 -11.41 8.01 8.12
CA LEU A 152 -10.19 8.72 8.53
C LEU A 152 -10.36 9.41 9.89
N ARG A 153 -10.82 8.66 10.90
CA ARG A 153 -10.98 9.13 12.27
C ARG A 153 -10.34 8.15 13.25
N PRO A 154 -9.66 8.65 14.30
CA PRO A 154 -8.95 7.79 15.25
C PRO A 154 -9.90 7.17 16.28
N PHE A 155 -11.08 7.75 16.52
CA PHE A 155 -12.07 7.28 17.50
C PHE A 155 -13.28 6.57 16.86
N GLY A 156 -14.09 5.93 17.71
CA GLY A 156 -15.27 5.17 17.32
C GLY A 156 -14.95 3.81 16.70
N ALA A 157 -15.85 2.84 16.88
CA ALA A 157 -15.71 1.52 16.28
C ALA A 157 -15.95 1.54 14.76
N GLN A 158 -15.12 0.81 14.02
CA GLN A 158 -15.15 0.82 12.55
C GLN A 158 -14.88 -0.58 11.97
N ILE A 159 -15.66 -0.95 10.97
CA ILE A 159 -15.34 -2.06 10.06
C ILE A 159 -14.92 -1.48 8.71
N ILE A 160 -13.73 -1.87 8.27
CA ILE A 160 -13.18 -1.49 6.98
C ILE A 160 -12.96 -2.77 6.15
N THR A 161 -13.69 -2.92 5.06
CA THR A 161 -13.41 -3.99 4.09
C THR A 161 -12.50 -3.43 3.00
N CYS A 162 -11.44 -4.14 2.62
CA CYS A 162 -10.48 -3.58 1.67
C CYS A 162 -9.72 -4.64 0.87
N THR A 163 -9.17 -4.24 -0.29
CA THR A 163 -8.17 -5.09 -0.95
C THR A 163 -6.85 -5.05 -0.19
N VAL A 164 -6.09 -6.14 -0.27
CA VAL A 164 -4.78 -6.25 0.41
C VAL A 164 -3.83 -5.15 -0.06
N THR A 165 -3.80 -4.83 -1.36
CA THR A 165 -3.05 -3.69 -1.89
C THR A 165 -3.38 -2.34 -1.21
N GLN A 166 -4.67 -2.05 -0.96
CA GLN A 166 -5.06 -0.79 -0.33
C GLN A 166 -4.58 -0.72 1.13
N LEU A 167 -4.68 -1.83 1.87
CA LEU A 167 -4.25 -1.89 3.26
C LEU A 167 -2.73 -1.88 3.40
N ALA A 168 -2.04 -2.76 2.65
CA ALA A 168 -0.58 -2.90 2.70
C ALA A 168 0.15 -1.62 2.33
N SER A 169 -0.26 -0.97 1.23
CA SER A 169 0.33 0.30 0.81
C SER A 169 0.16 1.41 1.86
N ARG A 170 -0.98 1.46 2.55
CA ARG A 170 -1.24 2.45 3.62
C ARG A 170 -0.39 2.19 4.85
N THR A 171 -0.26 0.93 5.28
CA THR A 171 0.62 0.55 6.39
C THR A 171 2.07 0.95 6.11
N LEU A 172 2.52 0.84 4.86
CA LEU A 172 3.86 1.24 4.43
C LEU A 172 4.02 2.74 4.10
N PHE A 173 3.11 3.63 4.52
CA PHE A 173 3.17 5.06 4.20
C PHE A 173 3.22 5.35 2.68
N ARG A 174 2.66 4.46 1.86
CA ARG A 174 2.66 4.52 0.38
C ARG A 174 1.27 4.32 -0.21
N GLY A 175 0.25 4.67 0.56
CA GLY A 175 -1.16 4.45 0.21
C GLY A 175 -1.48 4.76 -1.25
N VAL A 176 -1.87 3.73 -1.99
CA VAL A 176 -2.24 3.90 -3.41
C VAL A 176 -3.49 4.77 -3.50
N GLY A 177 -3.44 5.79 -4.36
CA GLY A 177 -4.52 6.77 -4.51
C GLY A 177 -4.65 7.76 -3.35
N VAL A 178 -3.65 7.84 -2.45
CA VAL A 178 -3.62 8.77 -1.31
C VAL A 178 -2.71 9.94 -1.62
N ALA A 179 -3.17 11.16 -1.32
CA ALA A 179 -2.35 12.36 -1.48
C ALA A 179 -1.13 12.31 -0.54
N PRO A 180 0.07 12.79 -0.93
CA PRO A 180 1.27 12.59 -0.12
C PRO A 180 1.19 13.15 1.31
N GLY A 181 0.49 14.27 1.52
CA GLY A 181 0.28 14.83 2.87
C GLY A 181 -0.70 14.03 3.73
N SER A 182 -1.46 13.09 3.15
CA SER A 182 -2.36 12.18 3.90
C SER A 182 -1.72 10.82 4.18
N LEU A 183 -0.50 10.55 3.71
CA LEU A 183 0.15 9.24 3.92
C LEU A 183 0.32 8.90 5.41
N PRO A 184 0.79 9.80 6.31
CA PRO A 184 0.91 9.48 7.73
C PRO A 184 -0.44 9.18 8.39
N LEU A 185 -1.49 9.90 7.99
CA LEU A 185 -2.84 9.70 8.50
C LEU A 185 -3.34 8.28 8.22
N HIS A 186 -3.13 7.82 7.00
CA HIS A 186 -3.54 6.46 6.62
C HIS A 186 -2.67 5.41 7.31
N ALA A 187 -1.35 5.62 7.37
CA ALA A 187 -0.44 4.68 8.01
C ALA A 187 -0.75 4.51 9.50
N ALA A 188 -1.07 5.59 10.22
CA ALA A 188 -1.48 5.53 11.62
C ALA A 188 -2.67 4.59 11.83
N LEU A 189 -3.75 4.81 11.08
CA LEU A 189 -5.01 4.07 11.21
C LEU A 189 -4.91 2.60 10.76
N THR A 190 -3.90 2.25 9.95
CA THR A 190 -3.63 0.89 9.50
C THR A 190 -2.41 0.26 10.18
N GLY A 191 -1.78 0.97 11.11
CA GLY A 191 -0.54 0.58 11.79
C GLY A 191 -0.75 0.17 13.23
N VAL A 192 -1.58 0.93 13.97
CA VAL A 192 -1.91 0.70 15.38
C VAL A 192 -3.41 0.72 15.63
N ASP A 193 -3.82 0.14 16.75
CA ASP A 193 -5.20 0.07 17.20
C ASP A 193 -6.14 -0.48 16.11
N ARG A 194 -5.71 -1.63 15.55
CA ARG A 194 -6.34 -2.32 14.43
C ARG A 194 -6.32 -3.85 14.55
N LEU A 195 -7.36 -4.52 14.06
CA LEU A 195 -7.41 -5.96 13.81
C LEU A 195 -7.42 -6.19 12.30
N ILE A 196 -6.49 -6.95 11.75
CA ILE A 196 -6.52 -7.37 10.34
C ILE A 196 -6.95 -8.83 10.28
N LEU A 197 -8.07 -9.07 9.62
CA LEU A 197 -8.60 -10.38 9.27
C LEU A 197 -8.27 -10.64 7.80
N VAL A 198 -7.30 -11.52 7.55
CA VAL A 198 -6.83 -11.86 6.20
C VAL A 198 -7.59 -13.08 5.70
N ASP A 199 -8.51 -12.88 4.76
CA ASP A 199 -9.16 -14.00 4.07
C ASP A 199 -8.32 -14.44 2.86
N GLU A 200 -8.26 -15.76 2.65
CA GLU A 200 -7.41 -16.39 1.64
C GLU A 200 -5.91 -15.99 1.76
N PRO A 201 -5.29 -16.18 2.94
CA PRO A 201 -3.92 -15.74 3.24
C PRO A 201 -2.86 -16.36 2.32
N HIS A 202 -3.13 -17.54 1.75
CA HIS A 202 -2.27 -18.19 0.77
C HIS A 202 -2.06 -17.35 -0.49
N LEU A 203 -3.00 -16.45 -0.80
CA LEU A 203 -2.82 -15.52 -1.92
C LEU A 203 -1.84 -14.42 -1.59
N VAL A 204 -1.53 -14.09 -0.32
CA VAL A 204 -0.70 -12.93 0.06
C VAL A 204 0.29 -13.22 1.21
N PRO A 205 1.10 -14.29 1.11
CA PRO A 205 1.96 -14.73 2.20
C PRO A 205 3.00 -13.68 2.63
N ALA A 206 3.65 -13.01 1.67
CA ALA A 206 4.61 -11.95 1.96
C ALA A 206 3.95 -10.76 2.67
N THR A 207 2.69 -10.44 2.34
CA THR A 207 1.97 -9.33 2.96
C THR A 207 1.58 -9.64 4.40
N VAL A 208 1.16 -10.87 4.69
CA VAL A 208 0.91 -11.32 6.07
C VAL A 208 2.19 -11.19 6.91
N LYS A 209 3.33 -11.63 6.39
CA LYS A 209 4.63 -11.47 7.05
C LYS A 209 5.00 -10.00 7.25
N MET A 210 4.77 -9.16 6.25
CA MET A 210 5.01 -7.71 6.33
C MET A 210 4.17 -7.05 7.43
N TRP A 211 2.88 -7.41 7.58
CA TRP A 211 2.05 -6.87 8.67
C TRP A 211 2.47 -7.39 10.04
N ARG A 212 2.84 -8.67 10.16
CA ARG A 212 3.40 -9.23 11.40
C ARG A 212 4.76 -8.61 11.75
N GLU A 213 5.59 -8.29 10.76
CA GLU A 213 6.83 -7.53 10.97
C GLU A 213 6.54 -6.10 11.42
N ALA A 214 5.56 -5.42 10.82
CA ALA A 214 5.15 -4.08 11.26
C ALA A 214 4.64 -4.09 12.72
N GLU A 215 3.89 -5.12 13.11
CA GLU A 215 3.47 -5.37 14.50
C GLU A 215 4.68 -5.58 15.41
N SER A 216 5.62 -6.45 15.02
CA SER A 216 6.86 -6.69 15.76
C SER A 216 7.66 -5.42 15.96
N ILE A 217 7.87 -4.64 14.90
CA ILE A 217 8.60 -3.37 14.96
C ILE A 217 7.90 -2.42 15.94
N GLN A 218 6.59 -2.22 15.81
CA GLN A 218 5.86 -1.29 16.68
C GLN A 218 5.89 -1.75 18.15
N SER A 219 5.99 -3.06 18.41
CA SER A 219 6.00 -3.63 19.77
C SER A 219 7.28 -3.37 20.55
N GLU A 220 8.34 -2.92 19.87
CA GLU A 220 9.60 -2.52 20.51
C GLU A 220 9.53 -1.12 21.16
N PHE A 221 8.43 -0.39 20.94
CA PHE A 221 8.23 0.99 21.37
C PHE A 221 7.15 1.12 22.46
N GLU A 222 6.96 2.32 22.99
CA GLU A 222 5.93 2.60 23.99
C GLU A 222 4.53 2.27 23.45
N GLU A 223 3.83 1.37 24.13
CA GLU A 223 2.45 1.01 23.79
C GLU A 223 1.48 2.08 24.29
N ILE A 224 1.25 3.09 23.46
CA ILE A 224 0.30 4.17 23.74
C ILE A 224 -1.17 3.80 23.44
N LEU A 225 -1.37 2.76 22.64
CA LEU A 225 -2.65 2.20 22.19
C LEU A 225 -2.42 0.72 21.87
N PRO A 226 -3.49 -0.12 21.79
CA PRO A 226 -3.34 -1.50 21.38
C PRO A 226 -2.55 -1.63 20.06
N LEU A 227 -1.46 -2.39 20.07
CA LEU A 227 -0.56 -2.59 18.93
C LEU A 227 -1.27 -3.00 17.63
N GLY A 228 -2.25 -3.89 17.76
CA GLY A 228 -2.98 -4.49 16.65
C GLY A 228 -2.49 -5.90 16.31
N GLN A 229 -3.35 -6.67 15.63
CA GLN A 229 -3.14 -8.10 15.39
C GLN A 229 -3.48 -8.46 13.94
N THR A 230 -2.69 -9.34 13.32
CA THR A 230 -2.97 -9.91 11.99
C THR A 230 -3.34 -11.38 12.09
N ILE A 231 -4.60 -11.68 11.83
CA ILE A 231 -5.20 -13.01 11.93
C ILE A 231 -5.47 -13.57 10.54
N VAL A 232 -5.02 -14.79 10.29
CA VAL A 232 -5.28 -15.47 9.02
C VAL A 232 -6.55 -16.33 9.12
N LEU A 233 -7.43 -16.21 8.13
CA LEU A 233 -8.71 -16.92 8.08
C LEU A 233 -8.66 -18.05 7.05
N GLY A 234 -8.71 -19.30 7.53
CA GLY A 234 -8.83 -20.47 6.65
C GLY A 234 -8.32 -21.75 7.29
N ALA A 235 -9.00 -22.86 7.00
CA ALA A 235 -8.56 -24.21 7.36
C ALA A 235 -7.32 -24.67 6.57
N THR A 236 -6.94 -23.95 5.51
CA THR A 236 -5.93 -24.34 4.55
C THR A 236 -5.00 -23.15 4.31
N VAL A 237 -3.98 -23.04 5.15
CA VAL A 237 -2.96 -21.98 5.08
C VAL A 237 -1.60 -22.61 4.81
N PRO A 238 -0.66 -21.90 4.16
CA PRO A 238 0.70 -22.40 4.00
C PRO A 238 1.36 -22.66 5.36
N PRO A 239 2.15 -23.75 5.53
CA PRO A 239 2.78 -24.10 6.81
C PRO A 239 3.59 -22.96 7.44
N TYR A 240 4.26 -22.14 6.63
CA TYR A 240 5.06 -21.01 7.09
C TYR A 240 4.24 -19.77 7.55
N LEU A 241 2.90 -19.81 7.43
CA LEU A 241 2.00 -18.79 7.99
C LEU A 241 1.23 -19.29 9.23
N GLU A 242 1.32 -20.59 9.54
CA GLU A 242 0.67 -21.20 10.70
C GLU A 242 1.15 -20.55 12.00
N GLY A 243 0.26 -20.52 12.98
CA GLY A 243 0.51 -19.99 14.32
C GLY A 243 -0.40 -20.67 15.32
N HIS A 244 -0.64 -20.03 16.47
CA HIS A 244 -1.65 -20.53 17.41
C HIS A 244 -3.04 -20.50 16.75
N ALA A 245 -3.56 -21.68 16.39
CA ALA A 245 -4.77 -21.82 15.60
C ALA A 245 -5.97 -22.20 16.45
N PHE A 246 -7.06 -21.44 16.29
CA PHE A 246 -8.39 -21.93 16.63
C PHE A 246 -8.89 -22.85 15.51
N VAL A 247 -9.17 -24.11 15.83
CA VAL A 247 -9.69 -25.10 14.87
C VAL A 247 -11.20 -25.17 14.99
N GLY A 248 -11.89 -24.53 14.04
CA GLY A 248 -13.35 -24.57 13.94
C GLY A 248 -13.82 -25.84 13.24
N SER A 249 -14.89 -26.45 13.74
CA SER A 249 -15.48 -27.65 13.14
C SER A 249 -16.99 -27.52 12.98
N LEU A 250 -17.51 -28.07 11.88
CA LEU A 250 -18.94 -28.31 11.69
C LEU A 250 -19.38 -29.68 12.22
N ILE A 251 -18.44 -30.55 12.60
CA ILE A 251 -18.75 -31.86 13.16
C ILE A 251 -19.37 -31.66 14.55
N GLY A 252 -20.52 -32.30 14.78
CA GLY A 252 -21.25 -32.19 16.04
C GLY A 252 -22.17 -30.97 16.14
N ASP A 253 -22.15 -30.07 15.16
CA ASP A 253 -23.08 -28.93 15.11
C ASP A 253 -24.54 -29.42 14.93
N PRO A 254 -25.50 -28.92 15.72
CA PRO A 254 -26.87 -29.41 15.67
C PRO A 254 -27.63 -28.97 14.41
N SER A 255 -27.16 -27.93 13.72
CA SER A 255 -27.87 -27.32 12.59
C SER A 255 -28.02 -28.29 11.41
N PRO A 256 -29.19 -28.29 10.72
CA PRO A 256 -29.38 -29.11 9.52
C PRO A 256 -28.37 -28.80 8.41
N VAL A 257 -27.97 -27.53 8.30
CA VAL A 257 -27.02 -27.06 7.28
C VAL A 257 -25.62 -27.63 7.51
N ALA A 258 -25.12 -27.63 8.76
CA ALA A 258 -23.83 -28.22 9.08
C ALA A 258 -23.81 -29.74 8.84
N LYS A 259 -24.86 -30.46 9.25
CA LYS A 259 -25.00 -31.90 9.03
C LYS A 259 -25.01 -32.28 7.55
N ALA A 260 -25.68 -31.49 6.71
CA ALA A 260 -25.69 -31.72 5.26
C ALA A 260 -24.29 -31.50 4.65
N LYS A 261 -23.58 -30.45 5.08
CA LYS A 261 -22.21 -30.14 4.62
C LYS A 261 -21.19 -31.21 4.99
N VAL A 262 -21.22 -31.71 6.23
CA VAL A 262 -20.26 -32.71 6.73
C VAL A 262 -20.41 -34.05 6.00
N ASN A 263 -21.62 -34.43 5.60
CA ASN A 263 -21.89 -35.72 4.94
C ASN A 263 -21.89 -35.63 3.40
N ALA A 264 -21.47 -34.50 2.82
CA ALA A 264 -21.52 -34.27 1.39
C ALA A 264 -20.47 -35.11 0.65
N SER A 265 -20.91 -36.14 -0.11
CA SER A 265 -20.02 -36.88 -1.01
C SER A 265 -19.59 -36.02 -2.20
N LYS A 266 -18.29 -36.10 -2.55
CA LYS A 266 -17.65 -35.35 -3.64
C LYS A 266 -16.78 -36.27 -4.51
N PRO A 267 -17.40 -37.10 -5.36
CA PRO A 267 -16.67 -38.04 -6.21
C PRO A 267 -16.01 -37.33 -7.39
N ALA A 268 -14.78 -37.74 -7.74
CA ALA A 268 -14.00 -37.18 -8.82
C ALA A 268 -13.39 -38.26 -9.72
N VAL A 269 -13.30 -37.99 -11.03
CA VAL A 269 -12.58 -38.81 -12.00
C VAL A 269 -11.44 -38.03 -12.63
N ILE A 270 -10.27 -38.64 -12.72
CA ILE A 270 -9.07 -38.05 -13.32
C ILE A 270 -8.95 -38.53 -14.77
N VAL A 271 -8.72 -37.61 -15.70
CA VAL A 271 -8.51 -37.89 -17.13
C VAL A 271 -7.22 -37.23 -17.60
N THR A 272 -6.18 -38.03 -17.81
CA THR A 272 -4.86 -37.55 -18.26
C THR A 272 -4.81 -37.34 -19.77
N VAL A 273 -4.17 -36.25 -20.22
CA VAL A 273 -3.99 -35.86 -21.63
C VAL A 273 -2.60 -35.29 -21.87
N ASP A 274 -2.12 -35.38 -23.12
CA ASP A 274 -0.72 -35.05 -23.44
C ASP A 274 -0.51 -33.64 -24.03
N THR A 275 -1.57 -32.94 -24.48
CA THR A 275 -1.44 -31.62 -25.12
C THR A 275 -2.54 -30.60 -24.72
N PRO A 276 -2.26 -29.28 -24.78
CA PRO A 276 -3.26 -28.25 -24.44
C PRO A 276 -4.50 -28.25 -25.35
N SER A 277 -4.34 -28.49 -26.65
CA SER A 277 -5.49 -28.60 -27.58
C SER A 277 -6.39 -29.77 -27.20
N THR A 278 -5.79 -30.92 -26.85
CA THR A 278 -6.56 -32.07 -26.37
C THR A 278 -7.21 -31.83 -25.01
N THR A 279 -6.65 -30.94 -24.18
CA THR A 279 -7.23 -30.54 -22.88
C THR A 279 -8.58 -29.85 -23.08
N VAL A 280 -8.61 -28.81 -23.91
CA VAL A 280 -9.85 -28.08 -24.25
C VAL A 280 -10.89 -29.03 -24.86
N ASP A 281 -10.50 -29.86 -25.82
CA ASP A 281 -11.43 -30.80 -26.48
C ASP A 281 -12.04 -31.81 -25.50
N LYS A 282 -11.25 -32.29 -24.54
CA LYS A 282 -11.70 -33.22 -23.49
C LYS A 282 -12.60 -32.57 -22.46
N ILE A 283 -12.31 -31.33 -22.05
CA ILE A 283 -13.20 -30.55 -21.18
C ILE A 283 -14.54 -30.31 -21.86
N VAL A 284 -14.54 -29.89 -23.13
CA VAL A 284 -15.77 -29.70 -23.90
C VAL A 284 -16.55 -31.01 -24.01
N ALA A 285 -15.88 -32.14 -24.26
CA ALA A 285 -16.52 -33.46 -24.33
C ALA A 285 -17.14 -33.88 -22.98
N ALA A 286 -16.38 -33.79 -21.89
CA ALA A 286 -16.85 -34.12 -20.54
C ALA A 286 -18.02 -33.22 -20.09
N THR A 287 -17.98 -31.94 -20.45
CA THR A 287 -19.08 -31.00 -20.19
C THR A 287 -20.34 -31.41 -20.95
N CYS A 288 -20.23 -31.75 -22.24
CA CYS A 288 -21.37 -32.21 -23.03
C CYS A 288 -21.94 -33.53 -22.49
N GLU A 289 -21.09 -34.45 -22.05
CA GLU A 289 -21.52 -35.71 -21.41
C GLU A 289 -22.26 -35.46 -20.10
N ALA A 290 -21.71 -34.63 -19.22
CA ALA A 290 -22.37 -34.24 -17.98
C ALA A 290 -23.72 -33.54 -18.24
N TRP A 291 -23.80 -32.71 -19.28
CA TRP A 291 -25.05 -32.09 -19.71
C TRP A 291 -26.09 -33.12 -20.14
N LEU A 292 -25.73 -34.09 -20.97
CA LEU A 292 -26.65 -35.11 -21.47
C LEU A 292 -27.12 -36.09 -20.38
N ASN A 293 -26.27 -36.35 -19.38
CA ASN A 293 -26.54 -37.32 -18.30
C ASN A 293 -27.14 -36.68 -17.03
N ARG A 294 -27.51 -35.40 -17.08
CA ARG A 294 -28.09 -34.70 -15.92
C ARG A 294 -29.49 -35.23 -15.58
N ASP A 295 -29.80 -35.33 -14.30
CA ASP A 295 -31.13 -35.76 -13.84
C ASP A 295 -32.14 -34.60 -13.98
N GLY A 296 -33.29 -34.86 -14.60
CA GLY A 296 -34.27 -33.82 -14.98
C GLY A 296 -34.94 -33.07 -13.81
N ASP A 297 -34.88 -33.68 -12.61
CA ASP A 297 -35.59 -33.24 -11.40
C ASP A 297 -34.69 -32.81 -10.23
N GLY A 298 -33.35 -32.73 -10.36
CA GLY A 298 -32.52 -32.60 -9.12
C GLY A 298 -31.08 -32.09 -9.15
N GLY A 299 -30.60 -31.33 -10.14
CA GLY A 299 -29.24 -30.77 -10.03
C GLY A 299 -29.03 -29.43 -10.71
N ASP A 300 -28.92 -28.35 -9.92
CA ASP A 300 -28.54 -27.02 -10.39
C ASP A 300 -27.16 -27.05 -11.07
N GLY A 301 -27.16 -26.69 -12.35
CA GLY A 301 -26.07 -26.34 -13.26
C GLY A 301 -24.72 -27.10 -13.25
N ILE A 302 -23.99 -26.92 -14.34
CA ILE A 302 -22.64 -27.46 -14.52
C ILE A 302 -21.63 -26.32 -14.40
N ILE A 303 -20.57 -26.54 -13.63
CA ILE A 303 -19.43 -25.61 -13.57
C ILE A 303 -18.26 -26.20 -14.35
N VAL A 304 -17.67 -25.38 -15.21
CA VAL A 304 -16.44 -25.70 -15.94
C VAL A 304 -15.37 -24.68 -15.54
N VAL A 305 -14.24 -25.12 -14.98
CA VAL A 305 -13.18 -24.21 -14.50
C VAL A 305 -11.90 -24.38 -15.32
N ALA A 306 -11.49 -23.29 -15.96
CA ALA A 306 -10.23 -23.16 -16.67
C ALA A 306 -9.24 -22.28 -15.91
N ASN A 307 -7.95 -22.46 -16.15
CA ASN A 307 -6.86 -21.74 -15.50
C ASN A 307 -6.55 -20.39 -16.17
N THR A 308 -6.93 -20.21 -17.43
CA THR A 308 -6.72 -18.94 -18.17
C THR A 308 -7.99 -18.42 -18.82
N ILE A 309 -8.04 -17.11 -19.04
CA ILE A 309 -9.14 -16.45 -19.76
C ILE A 309 -9.24 -17.01 -21.20
N ASP A 310 -8.11 -17.21 -21.89
CA ASP A 310 -8.06 -17.79 -23.23
C ASP A 310 -8.65 -19.21 -23.27
N SER A 311 -8.28 -20.08 -22.32
CA SER A 311 -8.88 -21.43 -22.20
C SER A 311 -10.38 -21.36 -21.96
N ALA A 312 -10.85 -20.52 -21.02
CA ALA A 312 -12.28 -20.37 -20.73
C ALA A 312 -13.10 -19.94 -21.96
N VAL A 313 -12.60 -18.96 -22.73
CA VAL A 313 -13.24 -18.51 -23.97
C VAL A 313 -13.28 -19.63 -25.02
N ARG A 314 -12.17 -20.37 -25.21
CA ARG A 314 -12.13 -21.49 -26.17
C ARG A 314 -13.07 -22.63 -25.78
N ILE A 315 -13.12 -22.98 -24.50
CA ILE A 315 -14.03 -24.00 -23.96
C ILE A 315 -15.48 -23.59 -24.19
N ARG A 316 -15.86 -22.36 -23.83
CA ARG A 316 -17.21 -21.83 -24.06
C ARG A 316 -17.60 -21.89 -25.53
N ASN A 317 -16.73 -21.44 -26.43
CA ASN A 317 -16.98 -21.47 -27.88
C ASN A 317 -17.13 -22.91 -28.40
N GLY A 318 -16.33 -23.84 -27.88
CA GLY A 318 -16.45 -25.26 -28.17
C GLY A 318 -17.79 -25.87 -27.73
N ILE A 319 -18.24 -25.52 -26.52
CA ILE A 319 -19.55 -25.96 -25.97
C ILE A 319 -20.68 -25.37 -26.81
N ALA A 320 -20.66 -24.05 -27.06
CA ALA A 320 -21.66 -23.35 -27.85
C ALA A 320 -21.83 -24.00 -29.22
N LYS A 321 -20.73 -24.36 -29.89
CA LYS A 321 -20.75 -25.04 -31.20
C LYS A 321 -21.35 -26.44 -31.13
N LYS A 322 -21.05 -27.24 -30.11
CA LYS A 322 -21.56 -28.62 -29.99
C LYS A 322 -23.03 -28.68 -29.55
N LEU A 323 -23.45 -27.75 -28.68
CA LEU A 323 -24.79 -27.70 -28.11
C LEU A 323 -25.69 -26.63 -28.75
N GLN A 324 -25.30 -26.07 -29.90
CA GLN A 324 -26.03 -24.99 -30.61
C GLN A 324 -27.51 -25.28 -30.93
N LYS A 325 -27.94 -26.54 -30.89
CA LYS A 325 -29.33 -26.96 -31.16
C LYS A 325 -30.20 -27.08 -29.91
N ASP A 326 -29.60 -26.99 -28.73
CA ASP A 326 -30.29 -27.11 -27.46
C ASP A 326 -30.81 -25.73 -27.03
N GLN A 327 -32.11 -25.51 -27.19
CA GLN A 327 -32.74 -24.21 -26.92
C GLN A 327 -32.93 -23.93 -25.42
N ASP A 328 -32.83 -24.96 -24.58
CA ASP A 328 -32.98 -24.83 -23.13
C ASP A 328 -31.66 -24.47 -22.44
N LEU A 329 -30.51 -24.60 -23.14
CA LEU A 329 -29.19 -24.34 -22.59
C LEU A 329 -28.94 -22.83 -22.36
N ARG A 330 -28.66 -22.47 -21.11
CA ARG A 330 -28.11 -21.17 -20.71
C ARG A 330 -26.60 -21.29 -20.50
N LEU A 331 -25.81 -20.86 -21.48
CA LEU A 331 -24.34 -20.90 -21.41
C LEU A 331 -23.78 -19.57 -20.96
N HIS A 332 -23.17 -19.55 -19.78
CA HIS A 332 -22.58 -18.36 -19.14
C HIS A 332 -21.06 -18.43 -19.16
N LEU A 333 -20.43 -17.25 -19.25
CA LEU A 333 -18.99 -17.06 -19.08
C LEU A 333 -18.74 -16.16 -17.86
N LEU A 334 -18.02 -16.67 -16.87
CA LEU A 334 -17.71 -15.95 -15.63
C LEU A 334 -16.20 -15.76 -15.48
N ILE A 335 -15.71 -14.60 -15.92
CA ILE A 335 -14.29 -14.22 -15.87
C ILE A 335 -14.15 -12.82 -15.25
N SER A 336 -12.97 -12.49 -14.71
CA SER A 336 -12.76 -11.21 -14.02
C SER A 336 -12.85 -9.97 -14.93
N THR A 337 -12.59 -10.16 -16.23
CA THR A 337 -12.37 -9.08 -17.20
C THR A 337 -13.61 -8.66 -17.99
N ILE A 338 -14.82 -8.89 -17.45
CA ILE A 338 -16.09 -8.39 -17.97
C ILE A 338 -16.62 -7.27 -17.06
N ARG A 339 -17.03 -6.14 -17.66
CA ARG A 339 -17.59 -4.98 -16.94
C ARG A 339 -18.82 -5.40 -16.14
N PRO A 340 -19.03 -4.89 -14.92
CA PRO A 340 -20.22 -5.23 -14.14
C PRO A 340 -21.56 -4.90 -14.82
N LEU A 341 -21.64 -3.92 -15.71
CA LEU A 341 -22.84 -3.64 -16.53
C LEU A 341 -23.09 -4.70 -17.59
N ASP A 342 -22.02 -5.27 -18.13
CA ASP A 342 -22.05 -6.29 -19.18
C ASP A 342 -22.26 -7.70 -18.63
N ARG A 343 -22.07 -7.87 -17.32
CA ARG A 343 -22.38 -9.12 -16.64
C ARG A 343 -23.87 -9.33 -16.65
N THR A 344 -24.30 -10.35 -17.39
CA THR A 344 -25.65 -10.89 -17.25
C THR A 344 -25.81 -11.50 -15.85
N SER A 345 -26.92 -11.22 -15.17
CA SER A 345 -27.25 -11.88 -13.92
C SER A 345 -27.31 -13.38 -14.16
N ILE A 346 -26.40 -14.12 -13.54
CA ILE A 346 -26.36 -15.58 -13.69
C ILE A 346 -27.46 -16.15 -12.80
N GLU A 347 -28.62 -16.43 -13.40
CA GLU A 347 -29.58 -17.36 -12.81
C GLU A 347 -29.03 -18.78 -12.96
N PHE A 348 -28.20 -19.17 -12.00
CA PHE A 348 -27.67 -20.52 -11.95
C PHE A 348 -28.82 -21.49 -11.66
N SER A 349 -29.11 -22.36 -12.62
CA SER A 349 -30.26 -23.26 -12.59
C SER A 349 -29.87 -24.60 -13.19
N LYS A 350 -30.76 -25.59 -13.13
CA LYS A 350 -30.58 -26.90 -13.81
C LYS A 350 -30.32 -26.82 -15.32
N ASN A 351 -30.60 -25.68 -15.94
CA ASN A 351 -30.38 -25.42 -17.36
C ASN A 351 -29.14 -24.54 -17.64
N SER A 352 -28.26 -24.36 -16.66
CA SER A 352 -27.12 -23.46 -16.78
C SER A 352 -25.80 -24.23 -16.88
N ILE A 353 -24.95 -23.86 -17.83
CA ILE A 353 -23.51 -24.20 -17.84
C ILE A 353 -22.74 -22.92 -17.60
N VAL A 354 -21.92 -22.88 -16.55
CA VAL A 354 -21.04 -21.76 -16.24
C VAL A 354 -19.61 -22.17 -16.55
N VAL A 355 -19.04 -21.58 -17.61
CA VAL A 355 -17.61 -21.64 -17.87
C VAL A 355 -16.96 -20.49 -17.12
N ALA A 356 -16.03 -20.81 -16.22
CA ALA A 356 -15.38 -19.84 -15.37
C ALA A 356 -13.86 -20.04 -15.36
N THR A 357 -13.15 -18.98 -15.00
CA THR A 357 -11.76 -19.04 -14.54
C THR A 357 -11.74 -19.26 -13.02
N GLN A 358 -10.64 -18.91 -12.36
CA GLN A 358 -10.52 -18.94 -10.90
C GLN A 358 -11.49 -17.99 -10.17
N THR A 359 -12.27 -17.17 -10.88
CA THR A 359 -13.36 -16.36 -10.29
C THR A 359 -14.30 -17.16 -9.41
N ILE A 360 -14.51 -18.45 -9.70
CA ILE A 360 -15.43 -19.31 -8.97
C ILE A 360 -14.89 -19.80 -7.61
N GLU A 361 -13.57 -19.82 -7.45
CA GLU A 361 -12.89 -20.38 -6.27
C GLU A 361 -13.23 -19.61 -5.00
N VAL A 362 -13.58 -18.33 -5.10
CA VAL A 362 -13.81 -17.43 -3.96
C VAL A 362 -14.92 -16.43 -4.29
N GLY A 363 -15.84 -16.19 -3.36
CA GLY A 363 -16.83 -15.09 -3.47
C GLY A 363 -18.04 -15.34 -4.38
N VAL A 364 -18.27 -16.58 -4.82
CA VAL A 364 -19.49 -16.95 -5.57
C VAL A 364 -20.18 -18.10 -4.87
N ASP A 365 -21.44 -17.91 -4.46
CA ASP A 365 -22.27 -18.94 -3.83
C ASP A 365 -22.98 -19.79 -4.89
N LEU A 366 -22.18 -20.56 -5.65
CA LEU A 366 -22.72 -21.58 -6.55
C LEU A 366 -22.68 -22.95 -5.90
N ASP A 367 -23.64 -23.77 -6.31
CA ASP A 367 -23.78 -25.13 -5.85
C ASP A 367 -24.12 -26.04 -7.03
N ALA A 368 -23.10 -26.67 -7.62
CA ALA A 368 -23.20 -27.41 -8.87
C ALA A 368 -23.39 -28.92 -8.69
N CYS A 369 -24.11 -29.54 -9.63
CA CYS A 369 -24.24 -30.99 -9.72
C CYS A 369 -23.09 -31.68 -10.47
N ALA A 370 -22.37 -30.93 -11.31
CA ALA A 370 -21.17 -31.42 -11.96
C ALA A 370 -20.08 -30.33 -11.99
N LEU A 371 -18.83 -30.76 -11.81
CA LEU A 371 -17.64 -29.91 -11.89
C LEU A 371 -16.67 -30.51 -12.92
N ILE A 372 -16.34 -29.76 -13.96
CA ILE A 372 -15.28 -30.12 -14.90
C ILE A 372 -14.16 -29.10 -14.72
N THR A 373 -12.92 -29.52 -14.52
CA THR A 373 -11.83 -28.58 -14.23
C THR A 373 -10.51 -29.02 -14.84
N GLU A 374 -9.72 -28.05 -15.29
CA GLU A 374 -8.28 -28.25 -15.56
C GLU A 374 -7.54 -28.60 -14.26
N LEU A 375 -6.45 -29.38 -14.38
CA LEU A 375 -5.51 -29.57 -13.28
C LEU A 375 -5.00 -28.21 -12.79
N ALA A 376 -5.01 -28.04 -11.47
CA ALA A 376 -4.52 -26.85 -10.78
C ALA A 376 -3.76 -27.31 -9.53
N SER A 377 -3.24 -26.39 -8.74
CA SER A 377 -2.72 -26.72 -7.41
C SER A 377 -3.78 -27.40 -6.54
N LEU A 378 -3.36 -28.28 -5.65
CA LEU A 378 -4.27 -28.98 -4.75
C LEU A 378 -5.13 -28.02 -3.90
N PRO A 379 -4.60 -26.91 -3.34
CA PRO A 379 -5.41 -25.89 -2.68
C PRO A 379 -6.48 -25.28 -3.59
N ALA A 380 -6.15 -24.95 -4.84
CA ALA A 380 -7.12 -24.40 -5.79
C ALA A 380 -8.23 -25.41 -6.13
N LEU A 381 -7.87 -26.69 -6.32
CA LEU A 381 -8.85 -27.76 -6.51
C LEU A 381 -9.80 -27.87 -5.31
N VAL A 382 -9.30 -27.85 -4.08
CA VAL A 382 -10.15 -27.88 -2.87
C VAL A 382 -11.16 -26.72 -2.88
N GLN A 383 -10.74 -25.52 -3.28
CA GLN A 383 -11.65 -24.37 -3.40
C GLN A 383 -12.71 -24.55 -4.50
N ARG A 384 -12.33 -25.08 -5.68
CA ARG A 384 -13.27 -25.42 -6.77
C ARG A 384 -14.29 -26.46 -6.33
N PHE A 385 -13.83 -27.51 -5.65
CA PHE A 385 -14.69 -28.54 -5.06
C PHE A 385 -15.57 -28.00 -3.93
N GLY A 386 -15.23 -26.85 -3.34
CA GLY A 386 -16.09 -26.09 -2.44
C GLY A 386 -17.38 -25.57 -3.09
N ARG A 387 -17.50 -25.59 -4.43
CA ARG A 387 -18.71 -25.21 -5.19
C ARG A 387 -19.42 -26.41 -5.82
N PHE A 388 -18.87 -27.60 -5.62
CA PHE A 388 -19.42 -28.86 -6.06
C PHE A 388 -20.09 -29.56 -4.88
N ASN A 389 -21.40 -29.83 -5.02
CA ASN A 389 -22.22 -30.38 -3.94
C ASN A 389 -22.04 -29.65 -2.58
N ARG A 390 -21.96 -28.31 -2.61
CA ARG A 390 -21.72 -27.41 -1.46
C ARG A 390 -22.80 -27.51 -0.38
N SER A 391 -24.06 -27.77 -0.74
CA SER A 391 -25.14 -28.02 0.23
C SER A 391 -25.14 -29.45 0.78
N GLY A 392 -24.50 -30.40 0.10
CA GLY A 392 -24.56 -31.82 0.43
C GLY A 392 -25.92 -32.48 0.16
N LEU A 393 -26.85 -31.78 -0.49
CA LEU A 393 -28.22 -32.28 -0.71
C LEU A 393 -28.41 -33.05 -2.02
N ARG A 394 -27.38 -33.15 -2.88
CA ARG A 394 -27.51 -33.78 -4.21
C ARG A 394 -27.30 -35.28 -4.19
N LYS A 395 -28.07 -35.96 -5.03
CA LYS A 395 -28.04 -37.44 -5.19
C LYS A 395 -27.12 -37.90 -6.31
N ILE A 396 -27.10 -37.19 -7.45
CA ILE A 396 -26.24 -37.50 -8.59
C ILE A 396 -25.24 -36.36 -8.74
N VAL A 397 -23.98 -36.67 -8.46
CA VAL A 397 -22.88 -35.70 -8.52
C VAL A 397 -21.66 -36.36 -9.14
N ARG A 398 -20.95 -35.65 -10.01
CA ARG A 398 -19.66 -36.11 -10.55
C ARG A 398 -18.75 -34.94 -10.87
N ALA A 399 -17.49 -35.03 -10.43
CA ALA A 399 -16.43 -34.14 -10.88
C ALA A 399 -15.49 -34.84 -11.87
N THR A 400 -14.92 -34.08 -12.80
CA THR A 400 -13.91 -34.54 -13.76
C THR A 400 -12.73 -33.57 -13.74
N ILE A 401 -11.54 -34.07 -13.41
CA ILE A 401 -10.28 -33.34 -13.46
C ILE A 401 -9.55 -33.75 -14.73
N VAL A 402 -9.36 -32.83 -15.67
CA VAL A 402 -8.60 -33.06 -16.89
C VAL A 402 -7.14 -32.67 -16.63
N ALA A 403 -6.27 -33.67 -16.50
CA ALA A 403 -4.88 -33.51 -16.13
C ALA A 403 -3.99 -33.44 -17.36
N ASN A 404 -3.41 -32.26 -17.61
CA ASN A 404 -2.31 -32.08 -18.54
C ASN A 404 -1.08 -31.59 -17.76
N PRO A 405 -0.14 -32.47 -17.39
CA PRO A 405 1.05 -32.06 -16.64
C PRO A 405 2.00 -31.17 -17.46
N ASN A 406 1.85 -31.12 -18.79
CA ASN A 406 2.68 -30.34 -19.69
C ASN A 406 2.03 -29.02 -20.14
N ASP A 407 0.99 -28.55 -19.46
CA ASP A 407 0.34 -27.29 -19.79
C ASP A 407 1.18 -26.08 -19.31
N GLU A 408 1.97 -25.51 -20.22
CA GLU A 408 2.82 -24.34 -19.95
C GLU A 408 2.05 -23.15 -19.31
N PRO A 409 0.83 -22.77 -19.77
CA PRO A 409 0.06 -21.74 -19.09
C PRO A 409 -0.25 -22.10 -17.63
N SER A 410 -0.67 -23.32 -17.33
CA SER A 410 -0.93 -23.77 -15.95
C SER A 410 0.34 -23.80 -15.11
N LYS A 411 1.48 -24.23 -15.67
CA LYS A 411 2.79 -24.19 -15.00
C LYS A 411 3.21 -22.75 -14.67
N ALA A 412 2.92 -21.79 -15.55
CA ALA A 412 3.19 -20.37 -15.28
C ALA A 412 2.29 -19.76 -14.19
N ILE A 413 1.16 -20.41 -13.86
CA ILE A 413 0.21 -19.97 -12.84
C ILE A 413 0.50 -20.61 -11.48
N TYR A 414 0.70 -21.92 -11.45
CA TYR A 414 0.83 -22.69 -10.19
C TYR A 414 2.27 -23.15 -9.92
N GLY A 415 3.17 -23.09 -10.90
CA GLY A 415 4.49 -23.69 -10.81
C GLY A 415 4.48 -25.16 -11.24
N GLU A 416 5.58 -25.57 -11.86
CA GLU A 416 5.72 -26.91 -12.42
C GLU A 416 5.74 -28.00 -11.33
N GLU A 417 6.53 -27.81 -10.28
CA GLU A 417 6.63 -28.77 -9.17
C GLU A 417 5.29 -28.94 -8.45
N GLN A 418 4.56 -27.86 -8.19
CA GLN A 418 3.26 -27.89 -7.52
C GLN A 418 2.22 -28.72 -8.29
N LEU A 419 2.19 -28.59 -9.62
CA LEU A 419 1.28 -29.34 -10.48
C LEU A 419 1.62 -30.82 -10.51
N TYR A 420 2.91 -31.18 -10.57
CA TYR A 420 3.34 -32.57 -10.50
C TYR A 420 3.01 -33.20 -9.15
N SER A 421 3.29 -32.51 -8.04
CA SER A 421 2.96 -32.98 -6.69
C SER A 421 1.44 -33.14 -6.52
N THR A 422 0.65 -32.21 -7.06
CA THR A 422 -0.81 -32.34 -7.06
C THR A 422 -1.26 -33.57 -7.83
N LEU A 423 -0.72 -33.80 -9.03
CA LEU A 423 -1.08 -34.97 -9.83
C LEU A 423 -0.71 -36.29 -9.13
N ASP A 424 0.47 -36.37 -8.52
CA ASP A 424 0.93 -37.54 -7.76
C ASP A 424 0.00 -37.84 -6.56
N VAL A 425 -0.44 -36.82 -5.81
CA VAL A 425 -1.43 -36.99 -4.72
C VAL A 425 -2.76 -37.52 -5.25
N LEU A 426 -3.24 -36.98 -6.36
CA LEU A 426 -4.49 -37.42 -6.99
C LEU A 426 -4.40 -38.87 -7.48
N GLU A 427 -3.31 -39.24 -8.14
CA GLU A 427 -3.08 -40.60 -8.66
C GLU A 427 -2.92 -41.62 -7.53
N ARG A 428 -2.24 -41.28 -6.44
CA ARG A 428 -2.08 -42.15 -5.26
C ARG A 428 -3.41 -42.38 -4.51
N THR A 429 -4.27 -41.38 -4.50
CA THR A 429 -5.57 -41.47 -3.81
C THR A 429 -6.62 -42.17 -4.67
N ALA A 430 -6.52 -42.05 -5.99
CA ALA A 430 -7.49 -42.62 -6.90
C ALA A 430 -7.37 -44.15 -7.01
N VAL A 431 -8.51 -44.83 -7.06
CA VAL A 431 -8.61 -46.24 -7.42
C VAL A 431 -9.19 -46.30 -8.84
N ASP A 432 -8.43 -46.81 -9.81
CA ASP A 432 -8.79 -46.82 -11.24
C ASP A 432 -9.16 -45.41 -11.79
N GLY A 433 -8.50 -44.36 -11.29
CA GLY A 433 -8.75 -42.97 -11.67
C GLY A 433 -9.97 -42.33 -10.99
N PHE A 434 -10.58 -43.00 -10.01
CA PHE A 434 -11.73 -42.50 -9.24
C PHE A 434 -11.38 -42.18 -7.78
N ILE A 435 -11.83 -41.02 -7.29
CA ILE A 435 -11.74 -40.58 -5.90
C ILE A 435 -13.16 -40.47 -5.34
N ASP A 436 -13.47 -41.17 -4.26
CA ASP A 436 -14.82 -41.17 -3.68
C ASP A 436 -15.12 -39.90 -2.86
N HIS A 437 -14.15 -39.43 -2.07
CA HIS A 437 -14.32 -38.31 -1.13
C HIS A 437 -13.20 -37.28 -1.26
N PHE A 438 -13.26 -36.45 -2.32
CA PHE A 438 -12.25 -35.42 -2.56
C PHE A 438 -12.11 -34.41 -1.40
N GLY A 439 -13.21 -34.11 -0.69
CA GLY A 439 -13.21 -33.14 0.40
C GLY A 439 -12.43 -33.55 1.65
N ALA A 440 -11.94 -34.80 1.73
CA ALA A 440 -11.16 -35.33 2.85
C ALA A 440 -9.66 -35.49 2.52
N LEU A 441 -9.21 -35.01 1.36
CA LEU A 441 -7.80 -35.04 0.98
C LEU A 441 -6.97 -34.17 1.93
N GLU A 442 -5.93 -34.76 2.52
CA GLU A 442 -4.84 -33.98 3.14
C GLU A 442 -4.11 -33.21 2.05
N ILE A 443 -3.57 -32.04 2.40
CA ILE A 443 -2.86 -31.16 1.48
C ILE A 443 -1.38 -31.17 1.89
N PRO A 444 -0.53 -31.98 1.22
CA PRO A 444 0.89 -32.07 1.55
C PRO A 444 1.62 -30.74 1.35
N SER A 445 2.68 -30.51 2.12
CA SER A 445 3.45 -29.26 2.09
C SER A 445 4.04 -28.93 0.72
N ASP A 446 4.44 -29.96 -0.05
CA ASP A 446 4.99 -29.88 -1.41
C ASP A 446 3.93 -29.60 -2.50
N THR A 447 2.65 -29.57 -2.15
CA THR A 447 1.57 -29.08 -3.02
C THR A 447 1.28 -27.59 -2.83
N TRP A 448 2.03 -26.90 -1.97
CA TRP A 448 2.00 -25.45 -1.83
C TRP A 448 3.08 -24.78 -2.70
N GLU A 449 2.90 -23.49 -2.96
CA GLU A 449 3.99 -22.68 -3.51
C GLU A 449 5.12 -22.58 -2.48
N ASP A 450 6.36 -22.47 -2.97
CA ASP A 450 7.52 -22.18 -2.13
C ASP A 450 7.29 -20.95 -1.26
N GLU A 451 7.97 -20.93 -0.12
CA GLU A 451 7.96 -19.79 0.79
C GLU A 451 8.34 -18.51 0.04
N ALA A 452 7.39 -17.56 -0.01
CA ALA A 452 7.61 -16.31 -0.71
C ALA A 452 8.81 -15.57 -0.09
N ARG A 453 9.76 -15.15 -0.92
CA ARG A 453 10.84 -14.26 -0.47
C ARG A 453 10.22 -12.98 0.09
N THR A 454 10.73 -12.54 1.23
CA THR A 454 10.33 -11.29 1.86
C THR A 454 11.51 -10.33 1.93
N VAL A 455 11.19 -9.04 2.02
CA VAL A 455 12.16 -7.99 2.29
C VAL A 455 11.72 -7.31 3.58
N SER A 456 12.64 -7.16 4.52
CA SER A 456 12.36 -6.50 5.80
C SER A 456 11.93 -5.05 5.59
N VAL A 457 10.89 -4.63 6.29
CA VAL A 457 10.38 -3.24 6.31
C VAL A 457 11.35 -2.32 7.04
N ASN A 458 11.97 -2.79 8.13
CA ASN A 458 12.73 -1.95 9.06
C ASN A 458 13.81 -1.07 8.38
N PRO A 459 14.67 -1.59 7.47
CA PRO A 459 15.70 -0.78 6.80
C PRO A 459 15.15 0.34 5.91
N PHE A 460 13.87 0.26 5.51
CA PHE A 460 13.24 1.24 4.64
C PHE A 460 12.39 2.26 5.41
N LEU A 461 12.16 2.09 6.71
CA LEU A 461 11.30 2.98 7.50
C LEU A 461 11.63 4.46 7.37
N PRO A 462 12.91 4.91 7.46
CA PRO A 462 13.24 6.33 7.29
C PRO A 462 12.77 6.90 5.94
N ARG A 463 12.78 6.07 4.89
CA ARG A 463 12.25 6.47 3.58
C ARG A 463 10.73 6.41 3.56
N LEU A 464 10.15 5.37 4.13
CA LEU A 464 8.70 5.18 4.16
C LEU A 464 8.02 6.34 4.91
N THR A 465 8.55 6.75 6.05
CA THR A 465 7.96 7.82 6.88
C THR A 465 8.22 9.23 6.34
N ALA A 466 9.19 9.40 5.43
CA ALA A 466 9.50 10.70 4.84
C ALA A 466 8.32 11.30 4.03
N THR A 467 7.95 12.54 4.38
CA THR A 467 6.92 13.38 3.80
C THR A 467 7.52 14.66 3.22
N ARG A 468 7.25 14.86 1.92
CA ARG A 468 7.55 16.06 1.12
C ARG A 468 9.02 16.46 0.96
N PRO A 469 9.65 16.01 -0.14
CA PRO A 469 9.14 14.97 -1.04
C PRO A 469 9.04 13.60 -0.37
N THR A 470 8.07 12.80 -0.81
CA THR A 470 8.04 11.39 -0.46
C THR A 470 9.28 10.71 -1.03
N ALA A 471 10.03 9.99 -0.20
CA ALA A 471 11.21 9.27 -0.65
C ALA A 471 10.82 8.07 -1.53
N LEU A 472 11.69 7.70 -2.46
CA LEU A 472 11.49 6.46 -3.24
C LEU A 472 11.76 5.25 -2.35
N ALA A 473 10.80 4.33 -2.30
CA ALA A 473 10.91 3.07 -1.59
C ALA A 473 10.19 1.98 -2.42
N PRO A 474 10.76 0.76 -2.52
CA PRO A 474 10.19 -0.34 -3.31
C PRO A 474 9.05 -1.02 -2.54
N TRP A 475 8.00 -0.26 -2.21
CA TRP A 475 6.96 -0.72 -1.29
C TRP A 475 6.19 -1.94 -1.81
N GLU A 476 6.08 -2.11 -3.13
CA GLU A 476 5.49 -3.30 -3.75
C GLU A 476 6.31 -4.55 -3.40
N ALA A 477 7.64 -4.46 -3.45
CA ALA A 477 8.52 -5.57 -3.07
C ALA A 477 8.46 -5.86 -1.56
N LEU A 478 8.28 -4.83 -0.73
CA LEU A 478 8.04 -5.00 0.71
C LEU A 478 6.69 -5.67 0.99
N ALA A 479 5.63 -5.26 0.28
CA ALA A 479 4.27 -5.76 0.50
C ALA A 479 4.04 -7.15 -0.08
N PHE A 480 4.58 -7.47 -1.26
CA PHE A 480 4.25 -8.68 -2.01
C PHE A 480 5.43 -9.64 -2.20
N GLY A 481 6.63 -9.23 -1.81
CA GLY A 481 7.87 -9.96 -2.06
C GLY A 481 8.55 -9.53 -3.38
N PRO A 482 9.88 -9.66 -3.49
CA PRO A 482 10.64 -9.21 -4.66
C PRO A 482 10.37 -10.07 -5.90
N ASP A 483 9.82 -11.28 -5.73
CA ASP A 483 9.44 -12.19 -6.81
C ASP A 483 8.07 -11.86 -7.42
N ARG A 484 7.23 -11.10 -6.72
CA ARG A 484 5.80 -10.96 -7.04
C ARG A 484 5.40 -9.52 -7.37
N VAL A 485 6.23 -8.83 -8.16
CA VAL A 485 5.95 -7.50 -8.72
C VAL A 485 4.81 -7.55 -9.76
N ASP A 486 4.43 -8.76 -10.18
CA ASP A 486 3.41 -9.09 -11.19
C ASP A 486 1.96 -8.99 -10.72
N ARG A 487 1.73 -8.75 -9.42
CA ARG A 487 0.40 -8.63 -8.80
C ARG A 487 -0.26 -7.27 -8.97
N ALA A 488 0.53 -6.28 -9.38
CA ALA A 488 0.00 -4.96 -9.68
C ALA A 488 -1.07 -5.07 -10.78
N SER A 489 -2.30 -4.69 -10.45
CA SER A 489 -3.40 -4.59 -11.42
C SER A 489 -3.67 -3.14 -11.73
N ILE A 490 -4.42 -2.85 -12.80
CA ILE A 490 -4.87 -1.50 -13.13
C ILE A 490 -6.33 -1.55 -13.55
N THR A 491 -7.10 -0.54 -13.16
CA THR A 491 -8.52 -0.43 -13.52
C THR A 491 -8.64 0.26 -14.86
N VAL A 492 -9.40 -0.32 -15.79
CA VAL A 492 -9.56 0.20 -17.16
C VAL A 492 -11.01 0.60 -17.40
N ALA A 493 -11.21 1.81 -17.94
CA ALA A 493 -12.50 2.33 -18.42
C ALA A 493 -12.38 2.80 -19.87
N TRP A 494 -13.51 3.02 -20.54
CA TRP A 494 -13.56 3.54 -21.91
C TRP A 494 -14.44 4.76 -22.01
N ARG A 495 -14.00 5.76 -22.80
CA ARG A 495 -14.70 7.03 -23.01
C ARG A 495 -14.63 7.47 -24.46
N GLN A 496 -15.75 7.96 -24.99
CA GLN A 496 -15.76 8.59 -26.31
C GLN A 496 -14.99 9.92 -26.30
N ASN A 497 -15.08 10.67 -25.19
CA ASN A 497 -14.43 11.96 -25.02
C ASN A 497 -13.57 11.98 -23.75
N LEU A 498 -12.24 12.08 -23.93
CA LEU A 498 -11.26 12.08 -22.85
C LEU A 498 -11.01 13.46 -22.22
N ASP A 499 -11.57 14.53 -22.79
CA ASP A 499 -11.31 15.90 -22.32
C ASP A 499 -12.32 16.37 -21.27
N ILE A 500 -13.34 15.55 -20.99
CA ILE A 500 -14.46 15.86 -20.07
C ILE A 500 -14.43 15.00 -18.78
N LEU A 501 -13.31 14.35 -18.49
CA LEU A 501 -13.19 13.40 -17.37
C LEU A 501 -13.22 14.06 -15.99
N ASP A 502 -12.93 15.36 -15.89
CA ASP A 502 -13.03 16.12 -14.63
C ASP A 502 -14.50 16.31 -14.22
N GLN A 503 -15.43 16.34 -15.18
CA GLN A 503 -16.86 16.56 -14.95
C GLN A 503 -17.67 15.24 -15.02
N ASN A 504 -17.11 14.19 -15.64
CA ASN A 504 -17.76 12.89 -15.79
C ASN A 504 -17.01 11.82 -14.98
N GLN A 505 -17.60 11.45 -13.84
CA GLN A 505 -16.99 10.48 -12.92
C GLN A 505 -16.87 9.10 -13.59
N ILE A 506 -15.71 8.44 -13.40
CA ILE A 506 -15.57 7.02 -13.72
C ILE A 506 -16.23 6.19 -12.62
N LEU A 507 -17.22 5.40 -13.00
CA LEU A 507 -17.97 4.51 -12.13
C LEU A 507 -17.46 3.07 -12.26
N ARG A 508 -17.72 2.25 -11.26
CA ARG A 508 -17.25 0.85 -11.24
C ARG A 508 -17.92 0.02 -12.33
N GLU A 509 -19.21 0.27 -12.51
CA GLU A 509 -20.15 -0.44 -13.35
C GLU A 509 -19.64 -0.61 -14.79
N GLU A 510 -18.79 0.32 -15.24
CA GLU A 510 -18.23 0.42 -16.59
C GLU A 510 -16.73 0.08 -16.68
N THR A 511 -16.13 -0.41 -15.59
CA THR A 511 -14.69 -0.70 -15.51
C THR A 511 -14.40 -2.20 -15.49
N ILE A 512 -13.18 -2.56 -15.89
CA ILE A 512 -12.59 -3.88 -15.60
C ILE A 512 -11.24 -3.71 -14.91
N THR A 513 -10.67 -4.80 -14.41
CA THR A 513 -9.32 -4.83 -13.85
C THR A 513 -8.48 -5.84 -14.61
N ILE A 514 -7.27 -5.45 -15.00
CA ILE A 514 -6.31 -6.31 -15.71
C ILE A 514 -4.92 -6.16 -15.09
N PRO A 515 -4.00 -7.11 -15.33
CA PRO A 515 -2.61 -6.96 -14.89
C PRO A 515 -1.96 -5.70 -15.45
N LEU A 516 -1.16 -5.01 -14.62
CA LEU A 516 -0.49 -3.76 -14.99
C LEU A 516 0.41 -3.95 -16.21
N TRP A 517 1.14 -5.06 -16.30
CA TRP A 517 1.98 -5.37 -17.44
C TRP A 517 1.16 -5.53 -18.74
N ALA A 518 -0.05 -6.09 -18.67
CA ALA A 518 -0.93 -6.27 -19.83
C ALA A 518 -1.43 -4.91 -20.33
N ALA A 519 -1.76 -4.01 -19.42
CA ALA A 519 -2.11 -2.63 -19.74
C ALA A 519 -0.91 -1.87 -20.34
N LYS A 520 0.28 -1.95 -19.72
CA LYS A 520 1.52 -1.33 -20.22
C LYS A 520 1.82 -1.80 -21.65
N LYS A 521 1.74 -3.10 -21.91
CA LYS A 521 1.93 -3.69 -23.25
C LYS A 521 0.87 -3.21 -24.24
N PHE A 522 -0.40 -3.12 -23.83
CA PHE A 522 -1.49 -2.65 -24.69
C PHE A 522 -1.31 -1.19 -25.09
N VAL A 523 -1.01 -0.29 -24.14
CA VAL A 523 -0.87 1.15 -24.43
C VAL A 523 0.37 1.49 -25.26
N THR A 524 1.41 0.65 -25.25
CA THR A 524 2.65 0.86 -26.01
C THR A 524 2.63 0.24 -27.40
N SER A 525 1.82 -0.80 -27.63
CA SER A 525 1.83 -1.56 -28.89
C SER A 525 0.50 -1.60 -29.63
N GLY A 526 -0.63 -1.28 -28.97
CA GLY A 526 -1.97 -1.52 -29.48
C GLY A 526 -2.36 -3.01 -29.57
N LYS A 527 -1.49 -3.91 -29.08
CA LYS A 527 -1.68 -5.37 -29.06
C LYS A 527 -1.20 -5.94 -27.71
N GLY A 528 -2.13 -6.14 -26.81
CA GLY A 528 -1.93 -6.86 -25.55
C GLY A 528 -2.02 -8.38 -25.69
N ASP A 529 -1.74 -9.08 -24.61
CA ASP A 529 -1.94 -10.52 -24.47
C ASP A 529 -3.10 -10.78 -23.49
N ALA A 530 -3.95 -11.78 -23.77
CA ALA A 530 -5.03 -12.24 -22.90
C ALA A 530 -4.73 -13.60 -22.24
N LYS A 531 -3.51 -14.12 -22.43
CA LYS A 531 -2.99 -15.35 -21.80
C LYS A 531 -2.56 -15.12 -20.35
N PHE A 532 -3.44 -14.57 -19.54
CA PHE A 532 -3.24 -14.47 -18.10
C PHE A 532 -4.40 -15.11 -17.36
N SER A 533 -4.13 -15.52 -16.13
CA SER A 533 -5.10 -16.07 -15.17
C SER A 533 -5.70 -14.97 -14.31
N ASP A 534 -6.79 -15.30 -13.62
CA ASP A 534 -7.34 -14.43 -12.57
C ASP A 534 -6.56 -14.53 -11.26
N THR A 535 -5.78 -15.60 -11.10
CA THR A 535 -4.83 -15.82 -10.00
C THR A 535 -3.42 -15.69 -10.58
N THR A 536 -2.86 -14.48 -10.48
CA THR A 536 -1.46 -14.09 -10.75
C THR A 536 -0.61 -15.11 -11.51
N ALA A 537 -0.42 -14.89 -12.82
CA ALA A 537 0.60 -15.57 -13.62
C ALA A 537 1.87 -14.72 -13.66
N GLY A 538 3.04 -15.39 -13.72
CA GLY A 538 4.34 -14.72 -13.81
C GLY A 538 4.39 -13.67 -14.91
N ALA A 539 4.77 -12.44 -14.57
CA ALA A 539 4.96 -11.38 -15.56
C ALA A 539 6.14 -11.70 -16.50
N PRO A 540 6.08 -11.29 -17.77
CA PRO A 540 7.28 -11.18 -18.60
C PRO A 540 8.30 -10.24 -17.91
N ARG A 541 9.60 -10.49 -18.09
CA ARG A 541 10.69 -9.59 -17.64
C ARG A 541 10.33 -8.12 -17.88
N GLU A 542 10.59 -7.25 -16.89
CA GLU A 542 10.32 -5.80 -16.98
C GLU A 542 10.83 -5.25 -18.32
N GLU A 543 9.90 -4.76 -19.15
CA GLU A 543 10.24 -4.07 -20.38
C GLU A 543 10.60 -2.61 -20.06
N PRO A 544 11.65 -2.05 -20.67
CA PRO A 544 12.06 -0.68 -20.45
C PRO A 544 10.94 0.30 -20.85
N ALA A 545 10.91 1.46 -20.18
CA ALA A 545 9.95 2.54 -20.41
C ALA A 545 9.75 2.81 -21.91
N ALA A 546 8.51 2.71 -22.38
CA ALA A 546 8.15 2.91 -23.78
C ALA A 546 7.11 4.02 -23.95
N SER A 547 7.08 4.64 -25.13
CA SER A 547 6.14 5.70 -25.46
C SER A 547 4.72 5.18 -25.64
N ILE A 548 3.75 5.96 -25.20
CA ILE A 548 2.32 5.66 -25.31
C ILE A 548 1.86 5.83 -26.77
N ARG A 549 1.21 4.80 -27.34
CA ARG A 549 0.69 4.79 -28.72
C ARG A 549 -0.83 4.81 -28.81
N VAL A 550 -1.51 4.63 -27.69
CA VAL A 550 -2.96 4.59 -27.59
C VAL A 550 -3.46 5.87 -26.91
N SER A 551 -4.55 6.45 -27.41
CA SER A 551 -5.17 7.62 -26.76
C SER A 551 -5.77 7.22 -25.41
N CYS A 552 -5.24 7.78 -24.32
CA CYS A 552 -5.64 7.42 -22.97
C CYS A 552 -5.41 8.57 -21.96
N ARG A 553 -5.98 8.43 -20.77
CA ARG A 553 -5.73 9.30 -19.62
C ARG A 553 -5.49 8.45 -18.38
N ILE A 554 -4.63 8.94 -17.49
CA ILE A 554 -4.47 8.41 -16.14
C ILE A 554 -4.80 9.49 -15.12
N ARG A 555 -5.31 9.09 -13.96
CA ARG A 555 -5.59 10.02 -12.87
C ARG A 555 -4.33 10.29 -12.04
N ARG A 556 -3.99 11.56 -11.83
CA ARG A 556 -2.92 12.01 -10.92
C ARG A 556 -3.49 12.99 -9.90
N GLY A 557 -3.74 12.50 -8.69
CA GLY A 557 -4.45 13.28 -7.67
C GLY A 557 -5.88 13.60 -8.14
N GLU A 558 -6.18 14.88 -8.28
CA GLU A 558 -7.52 15.35 -8.68
C GLU A 558 -7.68 15.59 -10.20
N THR A 559 -6.62 15.46 -11.00
CA THR A 559 -6.66 15.78 -12.44
C THR A 559 -6.37 14.57 -13.33
N TRP A 560 -6.89 14.62 -14.56
CA TRP A 560 -6.59 13.64 -15.62
C TRP A 560 -5.47 14.14 -16.53
N VAL A 561 -4.46 13.30 -16.76
CA VAL A 561 -3.31 13.63 -17.60
C VAL A 561 -3.06 12.57 -18.65
N GLN A 562 -2.48 12.99 -19.79
CA GLN A 562 -1.93 12.07 -20.78
C GLN A 562 -0.59 11.53 -20.26
N PRO A 563 -0.45 10.20 -20.06
CA PRO A 563 0.84 9.63 -19.68
C PRO A 563 1.85 9.78 -20.82
N SER A 564 3.10 10.13 -20.49
CA SER A 564 4.19 10.26 -21.47
C SER A 564 4.92 8.94 -21.76
N SER A 565 4.98 8.05 -20.75
CA SER A 565 5.57 6.71 -20.86
C SER A 565 4.76 5.65 -20.12
N SER A 566 5.04 4.38 -20.41
CA SER A 566 4.44 3.22 -19.74
C SER A 566 4.70 3.16 -18.23
N ASP A 567 5.77 3.78 -17.73
CA ASP A 567 6.11 3.76 -16.30
C ASP A 567 5.22 4.67 -15.46
N GLU A 568 4.50 5.59 -16.11
CA GLU A 568 3.53 6.44 -15.43
C GLU A 568 2.24 5.69 -15.08
N LEU A 569 2.03 4.47 -15.61
CA LEU A 569 0.95 3.59 -15.22
C LEU A 569 1.35 2.87 -13.93
N LEU A 570 0.64 3.19 -12.85
CA LEU A 570 0.87 2.64 -11.51
C LEU A 570 -0.16 1.56 -11.17
N ALA A 571 0.19 0.70 -10.22
CA ALA A 571 -0.74 -0.26 -9.63
C ALA A 571 -1.99 0.44 -9.09
N ASP A 572 -3.14 -0.22 -9.23
CA ASP A 572 -4.48 0.20 -8.80
C ASP A 572 -4.97 1.57 -9.38
N ALA A 573 -4.23 2.18 -10.31
CA ALA A 573 -4.63 3.40 -11.00
C ALA A 573 -5.85 3.18 -11.91
N ILE A 574 -6.51 4.27 -12.30
CA ILE A 574 -7.56 4.25 -13.33
C ILE A 574 -6.94 4.72 -14.65
N LEU A 575 -6.92 3.82 -15.62
CA LEU A 575 -6.60 4.07 -17.01
C LEU A 575 -7.90 4.22 -17.81
N VAL A 576 -8.12 5.39 -18.40
CA VAL A 576 -9.25 5.63 -19.29
C VAL A 576 -8.75 5.58 -20.72
N LEU A 577 -9.24 4.61 -21.49
CA LEU A 577 -8.96 4.44 -22.91
C LEU A 577 -10.02 5.16 -23.75
N SER A 578 -9.63 5.63 -24.93
CA SER A 578 -10.61 5.99 -25.97
C SER A 578 -11.44 4.76 -26.38
N THR A 579 -12.72 4.92 -26.70
CA THR A 579 -13.55 3.82 -27.26
C THR A 579 -12.95 3.22 -28.53
N THR A 580 -12.25 4.04 -29.31
CA THR A 580 -11.53 3.65 -30.54
C THR A 580 -10.25 2.86 -30.28
N ALA A 581 -9.78 2.77 -29.03
CA ALA A 581 -8.58 2.01 -28.70
C ALA A 581 -8.80 0.49 -28.79
N GLY A 582 -10.01 0.00 -28.51
CA GLY A 582 -10.31 -1.42 -28.40
C GLY A 582 -9.90 -2.05 -27.08
N GLY A 583 -9.52 -3.32 -27.14
CA GLY A 583 -9.08 -4.12 -26.00
C GLY A 583 -10.20 -4.86 -25.27
N TYR A 584 -11.47 -4.64 -25.63
CA TYR A 584 -12.64 -5.20 -24.95
C TYR A 584 -13.74 -5.62 -25.92
N SER A 585 -14.50 -6.65 -25.58
CA SER A 585 -15.72 -7.07 -26.28
C SER A 585 -16.77 -7.57 -25.29
N LEU A 586 -18.06 -7.36 -25.60
CA LEU A 586 -19.18 -7.80 -24.74
C LEU A 586 -19.17 -9.32 -24.51
N GLU A 587 -18.81 -10.09 -25.53
CA GLU A 587 -18.82 -11.56 -25.46
C GLU A 587 -17.66 -12.13 -24.65
N ASN A 588 -16.46 -11.54 -24.71
CA ASN A 588 -15.23 -12.16 -24.21
C ASN A 588 -14.52 -11.34 -23.13
N GLY A 589 -15.05 -10.18 -22.73
CA GLY A 589 -14.37 -9.28 -21.81
C GLY A 589 -13.11 -8.66 -22.43
N TRP A 590 -12.02 -8.59 -21.65
CA TRP A 590 -10.72 -8.12 -22.14
C TRP A 590 -10.14 -9.05 -23.20
N THR A 591 -9.94 -8.52 -24.41
CA THR A 591 -9.33 -9.24 -25.53
C THR A 591 -7.86 -8.89 -25.71
N GLY A 592 -7.44 -7.73 -25.21
CA GLY A 592 -6.11 -7.16 -25.48
C GLY A 592 -5.88 -6.79 -26.96
N VAL A 593 -6.88 -6.89 -27.83
CA VAL A 593 -6.74 -6.59 -29.26
C VAL A 593 -7.31 -5.20 -29.55
N GLY A 594 -6.52 -4.34 -30.21
CA GLY A 594 -6.98 -3.01 -30.64
C GLY A 594 -8.21 -3.07 -31.54
N ALA A 595 -9.04 -2.02 -31.50
CA ALA A 595 -10.32 -2.00 -32.20
C ALA A 595 -10.12 -2.07 -33.72
N LYS A 596 -10.99 -2.82 -34.41
CA LYS A 596 -11.20 -2.67 -35.84
C LYS A 596 -12.15 -1.48 -36.08
N PRO A 597 -12.15 -0.86 -37.27
CA PRO A 597 -13.00 0.32 -37.55
C PRO A 597 -14.51 0.12 -37.29
N ASP A 598 -14.98 -1.12 -37.26
CA ASP A 598 -16.37 -1.54 -37.04
C ASP A 598 -16.62 -2.14 -35.63
N GLN A 599 -15.60 -2.16 -34.77
CA GLN A 599 -15.62 -2.83 -33.46
C GLN A 599 -15.10 -1.91 -32.35
N GLU A 600 -15.68 -0.70 -32.26
CA GLU A 600 -15.43 0.20 -31.14
C GLU A 600 -16.05 -0.33 -29.85
N VAL A 601 -15.43 0.02 -28.74
CA VAL A 601 -15.93 -0.33 -27.42
C VAL A 601 -17.02 0.69 -27.03
N GLU A 602 -18.17 0.22 -26.56
CA GLU A 602 -19.25 1.12 -26.14
C GLU A 602 -18.90 1.91 -24.86
N ASP A 603 -19.34 3.18 -24.79
CA ASP A 603 -19.22 4.05 -23.62
C ASP A 603 -20.43 3.84 -22.70
N HIS A 604 -20.19 3.29 -21.52
CA HIS A 604 -21.25 2.92 -20.56
C HIS A 604 -21.43 3.91 -19.41
N SER A 605 -20.83 5.10 -19.50
CA SER A 605 -20.91 6.11 -18.44
C SER A 605 -22.35 6.51 -18.11
N MET A 606 -23.21 6.66 -19.12
CA MET A 606 -24.64 6.93 -18.93
C MET A 606 -25.34 5.80 -18.18
N LEU A 607 -25.16 4.55 -18.61
CA LEU A 607 -25.82 3.39 -18.00
C LEU A 607 -25.38 3.20 -16.55
N ALA A 608 -24.09 3.45 -16.26
CA ALA A 608 -23.54 3.39 -14.92
C ALA A 608 -24.22 4.42 -13.98
N VAL A 609 -24.35 5.67 -14.43
CA VAL A 609 -24.99 6.74 -13.64
C VAL A 609 -26.48 6.44 -13.41
N LEU A 610 -27.20 6.00 -14.45
CA LEU A 610 -28.62 5.67 -14.35
C LEU A 610 -28.88 4.51 -13.40
N LYS A 611 -28.10 3.43 -13.49
CA LYS A 611 -28.20 2.27 -12.58
C LYS A 611 -27.96 2.65 -11.12
N ARG A 612 -27.06 3.62 -10.88
CA ARG A 612 -26.74 4.11 -9.54
C ARG A 612 -27.78 5.09 -8.98
N GLY A 613 -28.57 5.72 -9.84
CA GLY A 613 -29.55 6.75 -9.46
C GLY A 613 -28.93 8.08 -9.02
N GLN A 614 -27.62 8.27 -9.19
CA GLN A 614 -26.91 9.52 -8.89
C GLN A 614 -25.61 9.67 -9.70
N GLY A 615 -25.27 10.88 -10.13
CA GLY A 615 -24.02 11.21 -10.84
C GLY A 615 -24.24 12.16 -12.03
N TYR A 616 -23.24 12.25 -12.92
CA TYR A 616 -23.30 13.05 -14.14
C TYR A 616 -22.78 12.23 -15.33
N PHE A 617 -23.42 12.35 -16.48
CA PHE A 617 -22.93 11.80 -17.75
C PHE A 617 -23.04 12.83 -18.88
N ASP A 618 -22.32 12.59 -19.97
CA ASP A 618 -22.33 13.46 -21.15
C ASP A 618 -23.54 13.16 -22.06
N ALA A 619 -24.36 14.17 -22.39
CA ALA A 619 -25.49 14.01 -23.30
C ALA A 619 -25.07 13.51 -24.69
N GLY A 620 -23.82 13.79 -25.09
CA GLY A 620 -23.24 13.29 -26.33
C GLY A 620 -23.20 11.76 -26.46
N VAL A 621 -23.18 11.03 -25.34
CA VAL A 621 -23.25 9.55 -25.32
C VAL A 621 -24.63 9.06 -25.79
N LEU A 622 -25.68 9.81 -25.47
CA LEU A 622 -27.05 9.46 -25.80
C LEU A 622 -27.46 9.99 -27.19
N LEU A 623 -27.23 11.28 -27.42
CA LEU A 623 -27.72 12.01 -28.60
C LEU A 623 -26.72 12.08 -29.75
N GLY A 624 -25.46 11.73 -29.50
CA GLY A 624 -24.34 11.98 -30.39
C GLY A 624 -23.71 13.36 -30.15
N GLN A 625 -22.39 13.43 -30.35
CA GLN A 625 -21.57 14.62 -30.09
C GLN A 625 -22.04 15.83 -30.90
N ASN A 626 -22.22 15.66 -32.22
CA ASN A 626 -22.62 16.75 -33.11
C ASN A 626 -24.02 17.30 -32.79
N ARG A 627 -24.99 16.41 -32.54
CA ARG A 627 -26.36 16.79 -32.20
C ARG A 627 -26.41 17.53 -30.86
N THR A 628 -25.61 17.10 -29.88
CA THR A 628 -25.55 17.77 -28.57
C THR A 628 -24.99 19.19 -28.69
N LEU A 629 -23.91 19.36 -29.46
CA LEU A 629 -23.33 20.68 -29.70
C LEU A 629 -24.29 21.58 -30.48
N GLU A 630 -24.94 21.06 -31.52
CA GLU A 630 -25.95 21.78 -32.30
C GLU A 630 -27.11 22.27 -31.43
N LEU A 631 -27.65 21.41 -30.55
CA LEU A 631 -28.72 21.78 -29.62
C LEU A 631 -28.30 22.88 -28.63
N LEU A 632 -27.05 22.83 -28.15
CA LEU A 632 -26.50 23.85 -27.25
C LEU A 632 -26.25 25.19 -27.97
N GLU A 633 -25.72 25.15 -29.20
CA GLU A 633 -25.50 26.33 -30.04
C GLU A 633 -26.81 27.02 -30.44
N LEU A 634 -27.87 26.25 -30.64
CA LEU A 634 -29.21 26.73 -30.97
C LEU A 634 -30.06 27.09 -29.74
N GLU A 635 -29.48 27.04 -28.52
CA GLU A 635 -30.16 27.28 -27.23
C GLU A 635 -31.47 26.48 -27.06
N GLN A 636 -31.54 25.28 -27.65
CA GLN A 636 -32.71 24.41 -27.52
C GLN A 636 -32.72 23.67 -26.19
N ASP A 637 -33.91 23.25 -25.74
CA ASP A 637 -34.05 22.50 -24.50
C ASP A 637 -33.48 21.08 -24.65
N LEU A 638 -32.18 20.97 -24.33
CA LEU A 638 -31.43 19.73 -24.34
C LEU A 638 -32.04 18.70 -23.37
N LEU A 639 -32.68 19.13 -22.28
CA LEU A 639 -33.24 18.24 -21.27
C LEU A 639 -34.47 17.52 -21.80
N GLU A 640 -35.31 18.20 -22.57
CA GLU A 640 -36.46 17.56 -23.23
C GLU A 640 -36.01 16.53 -24.28
N HIS A 641 -34.97 16.83 -25.05
CA HIS A 641 -34.42 15.88 -26.02
C HIS A 641 -33.83 14.63 -25.35
N VAL A 642 -33.08 14.82 -24.26
CA VAL A 642 -32.53 13.73 -23.44
C VAL A 642 -33.66 12.89 -22.85
N LYS A 643 -34.72 13.51 -22.29
CA LYS A 643 -35.86 12.79 -21.71
C LYS A 643 -36.60 11.94 -22.75
N VAL A 644 -36.81 12.46 -23.96
CA VAL A 644 -37.47 11.71 -25.04
C VAL A 644 -36.63 10.49 -25.42
N GLU A 645 -35.35 10.68 -25.69
CA GLU A 645 -34.47 9.59 -26.13
C GLU A 645 -34.23 8.55 -25.01
N LEU A 646 -34.17 8.98 -23.73
CA LEU A 646 -34.08 8.06 -22.58
C LEU A 646 -35.34 7.22 -22.43
N LYS A 647 -36.54 7.82 -22.59
CA LYS A 647 -37.82 7.09 -22.52
C LYS A 647 -37.94 6.03 -23.62
N GLU A 648 -37.39 6.31 -24.80
CA GLU A 648 -37.34 5.33 -25.89
C GLU A 648 -36.33 4.21 -25.64
N LYS A 649 -35.16 4.50 -25.05
CA LYS A 649 -34.12 3.50 -24.80
C LYS A 649 -34.31 2.66 -23.54
N ILE A 650 -34.97 3.18 -22.49
CA ILE A 650 -35.10 2.49 -21.20
C ILE A 650 -36.55 2.63 -20.68
N SER A 651 -37.36 1.62 -20.97
CA SER A 651 -38.80 1.62 -20.71
C SER A 651 -39.22 1.47 -19.24
N GLU A 652 -38.29 1.11 -18.34
CA GLU A 652 -38.59 0.75 -16.93
C GLU A 652 -38.16 1.82 -15.89
N LEU A 653 -37.63 2.98 -16.31
CA LEU A 653 -37.16 4.01 -15.39
C LEU A 653 -38.27 5.01 -15.02
N GLU A 654 -38.70 5.01 -13.75
CA GLU A 654 -39.56 6.07 -13.16
C GLU A 654 -38.75 7.38 -13.00
N LEU A 655 -38.66 8.17 -14.07
CA LEU A 655 -37.87 9.42 -14.15
C LEU A 655 -38.69 10.66 -13.83
N ASP A 656 -39.37 10.71 -12.69
CA ASP A 656 -40.37 11.77 -12.50
C ASP A 656 -39.93 13.01 -11.71
N ASN A 657 -38.66 13.19 -11.29
CA ASN A 657 -38.13 14.51 -10.84
C ASN A 657 -36.59 14.63 -10.59
N SER A 658 -35.74 13.74 -11.10
CA SER A 658 -34.33 13.64 -10.67
C SER A 658 -33.27 14.00 -11.73
N LEU A 659 -33.65 14.57 -12.86
CA LEU A 659 -32.73 14.96 -13.94
C LEU A 659 -32.58 16.49 -14.03
N SER A 660 -31.34 16.96 -14.11
CA SER A 660 -31.03 18.36 -14.46
C SER A 660 -29.89 18.44 -15.47
N ILE A 661 -29.72 19.59 -16.13
CA ILE A 661 -28.65 19.81 -17.10
C ILE A 661 -27.73 20.93 -16.62
N SER A 662 -26.43 20.73 -16.84
CA SER A 662 -25.40 21.75 -16.70
C SER A 662 -24.53 21.75 -17.95
N GLY A 663 -24.82 22.66 -18.90
CA GLY A 663 -24.18 22.66 -20.22
C GLY A 663 -24.52 21.38 -21.00
N ARG A 664 -23.51 20.61 -21.42
CA ARG A 664 -23.68 19.32 -22.10
C ARG A 664 -23.90 18.12 -21.17
N PHE A 665 -23.81 18.32 -19.86
CA PHE A 665 -23.86 17.23 -18.87
C PHE A 665 -25.27 17.06 -18.32
N VAL A 666 -25.69 15.82 -18.19
CA VAL A 666 -26.95 15.41 -17.57
C VAL A 666 -26.64 14.91 -16.16
N ALA A 667 -27.20 15.60 -15.17
CA ALA A 667 -27.12 15.23 -13.76
C ALA A 667 -28.29 14.32 -13.40
N VAL A 668 -28.00 13.30 -12.59
CA VAL A 668 -28.97 12.40 -11.97
C VAL A 668 -28.80 12.55 -10.46
N GLY A 669 -29.84 12.85 -9.70
CA GLY A 669 -29.74 12.90 -8.23
C GLY A 669 -31.00 13.34 -7.49
N ARG A 670 -31.01 13.08 -6.17
CA ARG A 670 -31.79 13.84 -5.17
C ARG A 670 -31.02 15.11 -4.81
N GLU A 671 -31.72 16.23 -4.59
CA GLU A 671 -31.16 17.57 -4.38
C GLU A 671 -29.89 17.60 -3.50
N THR A 672 -28.80 18.16 -4.04
CA THR A 672 -27.57 18.43 -3.27
C THR A 672 -27.54 19.89 -2.81
N VAL A 673 -27.50 20.06 -1.49
CA VAL A 673 -27.42 21.34 -0.79
C VAL A 673 -26.07 22.02 -1.07
N LYS A 674 -26.11 23.28 -1.53
CA LYS A 674 -24.91 24.14 -1.63
C LYS A 674 -24.32 24.34 -0.23
N LYS A 675 -23.03 24.02 -0.04
CA LYS A 675 -22.29 24.33 1.19
C LYS A 675 -22.16 25.85 1.33
N ASP A 676 -22.83 26.40 2.34
CA ASP A 676 -22.69 27.79 2.76
C ASP A 676 -21.29 27.97 3.39
N HIS A 677 -20.52 28.96 2.92
CA HIS A 677 -19.26 29.33 3.54
C HIS A 677 -19.57 30.09 4.82
N GLY A 678 -19.73 29.35 5.92
CA GLY A 678 -20.16 29.87 7.21
C GLY A 678 -19.43 31.13 7.68
N SER A 679 -20.08 31.86 8.57
CA SER A 679 -19.60 33.15 9.09
C SER A 679 -18.19 33.08 9.70
N PRO A 680 -17.37 34.14 9.56
CA PRO A 680 -15.94 34.12 9.91
C PRO A 680 -15.68 33.85 11.39
N VAL A 681 -14.59 33.12 11.68
CA VAL A 681 -14.19 32.63 13.01
C VAL A 681 -12.85 33.25 13.41
N GLY A 682 -12.75 33.75 14.64
CA GLY A 682 -11.50 34.28 15.20
C GLY A 682 -10.47 33.18 15.43
N LEU A 683 -9.18 33.53 15.33
CA LEU A 683 -8.08 32.60 15.54
C LEU A 683 -8.09 32.01 16.95
N ALA A 684 -8.37 32.83 17.97
CA ALA A 684 -8.42 32.40 19.36
C ALA A 684 -9.54 31.36 19.62
N ASP A 685 -10.75 31.64 19.13
CA ASP A 685 -11.89 30.71 19.21
C ASP A 685 -11.56 29.37 18.53
N HIS A 686 -10.95 29.40 17.35
CA HIS A 686 -10.56 28.19 16.62
C HIS A 686 -9.48 27.40 17.37
N SER A 687 -8.41 28.05 17.83
CA SER A 687 -7.35 27.41 18.61
C SER A 687 -7.89 26.71 19.86
N LEU A 688 -8.79 27.36 20.60
CA LEU A 688 -9.43 26.75 21.78
C LEU A 688 -10.30 25.56 21.38
N GLN A 689 -11.09 25.67 20.30
CA GLN A 689 -11.91 24.57 19.82
C GLN A 689 -11.06 23.36 19.39
N VAL A 690 -9.94 23.58 18.70
CA VAL A 690 -9.03 22.50 18.30
C VAL A 690 -8.39 21.85 19.52
N SER A 691 -8.02 22.64 20.53
CA SER A 691 -7.50 22.15 21.82
C SER A 691 -8.50 21.21 22.51
N GLU A 692 -9.75 21.64 22.67
CA GLU A 692 -10.84 20.84 23.28
C GLU A 692 -11.16 19.58 22.46
N THR A 693 -11.21 19.70 21.13
CA THR A 693 -11.49 18.55 20.24
C THR A 693 -10.33 17.54 20.25
N ALA A 694 -9.08 18.00 20.36
CA ALA A 694 -7.91 17.14 20.45
C ALA A 694 -7.87 16.39 21.78
N GLU A 695 -8.20 17.07 22.88
CA GLU A 695 -8.38 16.46 24.21
C GLU A 695 -9.47 15.38 24.18
N GLU A 696 -10.68 15.72 23.69
CA GLU A 696 -11.78 14.77 23.58
C GLU A 696 -11.40 13.55 22.73
N SER A 697 -10.82 13.78 21.55
CA SER A 697 -10.39 12.70 20.64
C SER A 697 -9.34 11.78 21.29
N ALA A 698 -8.36 12.35 21.99
CA ALA A 698 -7.33 11.59 22.72
C ALA A 698 -7.94 10.73 23.84
N CYS A 699 -8.89 11.30 24.59
CA CYS A 699 -9.64 10.59 25.63
C CYS A 699 -10.57 9.50 25.09
N LEU A 700 -11.08 9.63 23.86
CA LEU A 700 -11.96 8.63 23.24
C LEU A 700 -11.18 7.42 22.72
N ILE A 701 -9.94 7.60 22.27
CA ILE A 701 -9.09 6.49 21.81
C ILE A 701 -8.35 5.78 22.94
N GLY A 702 -8.23 6.42 24.12
CA GLY A 702 -7.63 5.83 25.32
C GLY A 702 -6.16 6.19 25.52
N LEU A 703 -5.72 7.39 25.11
CA LEU A 703 -4.38 7.87 25.42
C LEU A 703 -4.23 8.25 26.91
N SER A 704 -3.00 8.22 27.42
CA SER A 704 -2.67 8.63 28.79
C SER A 704 -2.90 10.14 29.01
N ASP A 705 -3.15 10.54 30.26
CA ASP A 705 -3.35 11.95 30.66
C ASP A 705 -2.21 12.87 30.18
N GLU A 706 -0.98 12.36 30.16
CA GLU A 706 0.19 13.11 29.68
C GLU A 706 0.11 13.39 28.17
N LEU A 707 -0.26 12.39 27.37
CA LEU A 707 -0.43 12.53 25.91
C LEU A 707 -1.67 13.36 25.56
N VAL A 708 -2.76 13.21 26.32
CA VAL A 708 -3.96 14.05 26.22
C VAL A 708 -3.59 15.51 26.43
N SER A 709 -2.87 15.84 27.51
CA SER A 709 -2.41 17.20 27.79
C SER A 709 -1.45 17.72 26.71
N THR A 710 -0.63 16.85 26.12
CA THR A 710 0.29 17.20 25.03
C THR A 710 -0.46 17.55 23.75
N LEU A 711 -1.47 16.76 23.37
CA LEU A 711 -2.32 17.03 22.21
C LEU A 711 -3.19 18.27 22.41
N GLN A 712 -3.70 18.49 23.62
CA GLN A 712 -4.44 19.69 23.99
C GLN A 712 -3.57 20.95 23.81
N GLU A 713 -2.33 20.93 24.29
CA GLU A 713 -1.38 22.05 24.12
C GLU A 713 -1.01 22.28 22.65
N ALA A 714 -0.74 21.20 21.90
CA ALA A 714 -0.47 21.29 20.46
C ALA A 714 -1.66 21.85 19.69
N GLY A 715 -2.88 21.41 20.00
CA GLY A 715 -4.13 21.90 19.42
C GLY A 715 -4.34 23.39 19.65
N LEU A 716 -4.05 23.87 20.87
CA LEU A 716 -4.13 25.29 21.18
C LEU A 716 -3.13 26.10 20.32
N LYS A 717 -1.88 25.65 20.25
CA LYS A 717 -0.75 26.41 19.69
C LYS A 717 -0.52 26.24 18.18
N HIS A 718 -1.13 25.23 17.52
CA HIS A 718 -0.78 24.82 16.15
C HIS A 718 -0.79 25.95 15.12
N ASP A 719 -1.70 26.90 15.29
CA ASP A 719 -2.00 27.96 14.33
C ASP A 719 -1.54 29.35 14.79
N PHE A 720 -0.81 29.44 15.90
CA PHE A 720 -0.40 30.72 16.48
C PHE A 720 0.37 31.61 15.50
N GLY A 721 1.19 31.03 14.62
CA GLY A 721 1.91 31.75 13.58
C GLY A 721 1.01 32.45 12.55
N LYS A 722 -0.28 32.11 12.46
CA LYS A 722 -1.24 32.86 11.63
C LYS A 722 -1.50 34.26 12.17
N SER A 723 -1.16 34.56 13.42
CA SER A 723 -1.26 35.90 13.99
C SER A 723 -0.27 36.90 13.37
N ASP A 724 0.72 36.45 12.60
CA ASP A 724 1.64 37.33 11.90
C ASP A 724 0.89 38.31 10.98
N THR A 725 1.20 39.60 11.14
CA THR A 725 0.50 40.67 10.42
C THR A 725 0.66 40.54 8.91
N LYS A 726 1.82 40.11 8.41
CA LYS A 726 2.04 39.94 6.96
C LYS A 726 1.25 38.73 6.44
N PHE A 727 1.13 37.66 7.21
CA PHE A 727 0.29 36.52 6.88
C PHE A 727 -1.20 36.91 6.76
N GLN A 728 -1.75 37.63 7.75
CA GLN A 728 -3.15 38.09 7.70
C GLN A 728 -3.37 39.04 6.50
N GLN A 729 -2.47 39.99 6.27
CA GLN A 729 -2.53 40.90 5.12
C GLN A 729 -2.43 40.17 3.77
N HIS A 730 -1.62 39.11 3.67
CA HIS A 730 -1.49 38.28 2.47
C HIS A 730 -2.84 37.68 2.03
N PHE A 731 -3.69 37.35 3.00
CA PHE A 731 -5.04 36.82 2.78
C PHE A 731 -6.16 37.87 2.87
N ASN A 732 -5.82 39.16 2.80
CA ASN A 732 -6.75 40.29 2.89
C ASN A 732 -7.51 40.40 4.22
N ASN A 733 -6.98 39.82 5.30
CA ASN A 733 -7.57 39.94 6.63
C ASN A 733 -7.05 41.21 7.31
N PHE A 734 -7.70 42.34 7.06
CA PHE A 734 -7.42 43.63 7.71
C PHE A 734 -8.36 43.84 8.91
N VAL A 735 -8.23 42.99 9.92
CA VAL A 735 -9.07 43.00 11.12
C VAL A 735 -8.20 43.07 12.36
N ASP A 736 -8.69 43.73 13.42
CA ASP A 736 -7.97 43.88 14.69
C ASP A 736 -7.79 42.52 15.40
N GLU A 737 -8.70 41.57 15.16
CA GLU A 737 -8.63 40.20 15.66
C GLU A 737 -8.22 39.25 14.51
N PRO A 738 -7.12 38.49 14.65
CA PRO A 738 -6.68 37.57 13.61
C PRO A 738 -7.73 36.49 13.35
N LEU A 739 -7.88 36.07 12.09
CA LEU A 739 -8.85 35.05 11.69
C LEU A 739 -8.16 33.71 11.46
N ALA A 740 -8.89 32.63 11.78
CA ALA A 740 -8.43 31.26 11.57
C ALA A 740 -8.37 30.87 10.08
N LYS A 741 -9.30 31.43 9.28
CA LYS A 741 -9.44 31.12 7.84
C LYS A 741 -9.40 32.39 6.97
N PRO A 742 -8.77 32.33 5.78
CA PRO A 742 -8.75 33.42 4.81
C PRO A 742 -10.15 33.87 4.35
N ARG A 743 -10.34 35.18 4.14
CA ARG A 743 -11.54 35.75 3.50
C ARG A 743 -11.31 35.98 1.99
N GLY A 744 -11.23 34.89 1.21
CA GLY A 744 -11.24 34.94 -0.25
C GLY A 744 -9.89 34.84 -0.97
N SER A 745 -9.88 35.10 -2.28
CA SER A 745 -8.69 34.95 -3.14
C SER A 745 -7.64 36.04 -2.91
N ILE A 746 -6.35 35.67 -2.99
CA ILE A 746 -5.21 36.58 -2.84
C ILE A 746 -5.27 37.69 -3.91
N LEU A 747 -5.29 38.96 -3.47
CA LEU A 747 -5.21 40.11 -4.38
C LEU A 747 -3.83 40.20 -5.02
N ALA A 748 -3.76 40.62 -6.29
CA ALA A 748 -2.49 40.76 -6.99
C ALA A 748 -1.48 41.67 -6.26
N ALA A 749 -1.97 42.72 -5.58
CA ALA A 749 -1.15 43.64 -4.78
C ALA A 749 -0.50 43.00 -3.53
N ASN A 750 -1.03 41.88 -3.05
CA ASN A 750 -0.57 41.18 -1.85
C ASN A 750 0.32 39.96 -2.19
N ARG A 751 0.56 39.70 -3.48
CA ARG A 751 1.52 38.69 -3.96
C ARG A 751 2.94 39.16 -3.65
N GLY A 752 3.68 38.40 -2.85
CA GLY A 752 5.06 38.69 -2.45
C GLY A 752 5.25 39.25 -1.04
N LEU A 753 4.17 39.47 -0.27
CA LEU A 753 4.27 39.84 1.15
C LEU A 753 4.92 38.75 2.01
N MET A 754 4.77 37.49 1.61
CA MET A 754 5.37 36.33 2.23
C MET A 754 6.46 35.73 1.33
N PRO A 755 7.61 35.31 1.88
CA PRO A 755 8.59 34.55 1.15
C PRO A 755 7.99 33.26 0.58
N ILE A 756 8.49 32.83 -0.58
CA ILE A 756 8.09 31.55 -1.17
C ILE A 756 8.45 30.42 -0.20
N GLY A 757 7.46 29.56 0.09
CA GLY A 757 7.64 28.44 1.01
C GLY A 757 7.62 28.81 2.50
N TRP A 758 7.21 30.02 2.87
CA TRP A 758 6.95 30.36 4.28
C TRP A 758 5.81 29.51 4.86
N ARG A 759 5.96 29.08 6.11
CA ARG A 759 5.08 28.14 6.84
C ARG A 759 4.72 28.75 8.21
N HIS A 760 3.43 28.89 8.53
CA HIS A 760 2.97 29.48 9.79
C HIS A 760 3.24 28.56 10.97
N GLU A 761 3.19 27.25 10.75
CA GLU A 761 3.48 26.22 11.73
C GLU A 761 4.88 26.33 12.35
N ILE A 762 5.85 26.88 11.62
CA ILE A 762 7.21 27.11 12.16
C ILE A 762 7.20 28.25 13.17
N LEU A 763 6.50 29.34 12.86
CA LEU A 763 6.32 30.43 13.81
C LEU A 763 5.48 29.95 15.02
N SER A 764 4.43 29.16 14.79
CA SER A 764 3.66 28.52 15.87
C SER A 764 4.54 27.70 16.82
N ALA A 765 5.45 26.88 16.28
CA ALA A 765 6.34 26.03 17.09
C ALA A 765 7.30 26.83 17.99
N GLN A 766 7.64 28.07 17.62
CA GLN A 766 8.47 28.97 18.45
C GLN A 766 7.75 29.48 19.72
N SER A 767 6.44 29.30 19.82
CA SER A 767 5.67 29.61 21.05
C SER A 767 5.79 28.53 22.14
N VAL A 768 6.44 27.40 21.84
CA VAL A 768 6.60 26.28 22.76
C VAL A 768 7.96 26.38 23.45
N SER A 769 7.95 26.62 24.76
CA SER A 769 9.15 26.72 25.59
C SER A 769 9.53 25.39 26.22
N GLY A 770 10.84 25.17 26.44
CA GLY A 770 11.37 23.99 27.12
C GLY A 770 11.97 22.93 26.19
N GLU A 771 12.80 22.06 26.75
CA GLU A 771 13.59 21.05 26.03
C GLU A 771 13.27 19.60 26.46
N ASN A 772 12.11 19.38 27.09
CA ASN A 772 11.68 18.03 27.46
C ASN A 772 10.93 17.34 26.30
N VAL A 773 10.72 16.02 26.42
CA VAL A 773 10.05 15.18 25.41
C VAL A 773 8.65 15.74 25.07
N LYS A 774 7.87 16.17 26.06
CA LYS A 774 6.57 16.82 25.84
C LYS A 774 6.70 18.04 24.93
N ALA A 775 7.60 18.98 25.23
CA ALA A 775 7.78 20.19 24.44
C ALA A 775 8.29 19.87 23.02
N ALA A 776 9.16 18.87 22.87
CA ALA A 776 9.59 18.36 21.57
C ALA A 776 8.42 17.79 20.77
N LEU A 777 7.57 16.97 21.40
CA LEU A 777 6.37 16.40 20.78
C LEU A 777 5.36 17.48 20.39
N VAL A 778 5.11 18.48 21.24
CA VAL A 778 4.24 19.63 20.89
C VAL A 778 4.77 20.34 19.65
N ARG A 779 6.07 20.71 19.62
CA ARG A 779 6.68 21.35 18.44
C ARG A 779 6.54 20.48 17.18
N TYR A 780 6.77 19.18 17.32
CA TYR A 780 6.65 18.24 16.22
C TYR A 780 5.22 18.15 15.66
N LEU A 781 4.21 18.00 16.53
CA LEU A 781 2.81 17.93 16.12
C LEU A 781 2.37 19.23 15.43
N ILE A 782 2.83 20.38 15.93
CA ILE A 782 2.58 21.68 15.29
C ILE A 782 3.23 21.72 13.90
N THR A 783 4.48 21.29 13.72
CA THR A 783 5.15 21.40 12.41
C THR A 783 4.62 20.41 11.36
N THR A 784 4.01 19.30 11.81
CA THR A 784 3.53 18.21 10.94
C THR A 784 2.03 18.17 10.68
N HIS A 785 1.20 19.03 11.31
CA HIS A 785 -0.27 18.94 11.19
C HIS A 785 -0.82 19.08 9.75
N HIS A 786 -0.10 19.71 8.82
CA HIS A 786 -0.48 19.70 7.38
C HIS A 786 -0.08 18.42 6.63
N GLY A 787 0.51 17.44 7.33
CA GLY A 787 1.01 16.19 6.79
C GLY A 787 2.39 16.27 6.15
N TRP A 788 3.16 17.32 6.48
CA TRP A 788 4.47 17.61 5.92
C TRP A 788 5.45 17.94 7.04
N GLY A 789 6.69 17.45 6.96
CA GLY A 789 7.71 17.73 7.97
C GLY A 789 8.41 16.50 8.53
N ARG A 790 8.05 15.30 8.06
CA ARG A 790 8.80 14.06 8.33
C ARG A 790 9.90 13.90 7.28
N ARG A 791 11.19 13.98 7.57
CA ARG A 791 11.87 14.49 8.75
C ARG A 791 12.36 15.93 8.55
N ILE A 792 12.24 16.43 7.31
CA ILE A 792 12.71 17.73 6.87
C ILE A 792 11.54 18.71 6.76
N THR A 793 11.72 19.90 7.32
CA THR A 793 10.78 21.01 7.13
C THR A 793 11.42 22.15 6.35
N ASN A 794 10.81 22.55 5.23
CA ASN A 794 11.22 23.76 4.50
C ASN A 794 10.43 24.99 4.97
N HIS A 795 11.11 26.11 5.19
CA HIS A 795 10.50 27.38 5.57
C HIS A 795 11.24 28.55 4.92
N ALA A 796 10.54 29.32 4.07
CA ALA A 796 11.05 30.56 3.45
C ALA A 796 12.42 30.40 2.75
N GLY A 797 12.64 29.27 2.07
CA GLY A 797 13.91 28.95 1.40
C GLY A 797 15.01 28.40 2.32
N LYS A 798 14.79 28.37 3.63
CA LYS A 798 15.65 27.68 4.60
C LYS A 798 15.14 26.25 4.82
N ILE A 799 16.07 25.34 5.03
CA ILE A 799 15.77 23.96 5.43
C ILE A 799 15.96 23.90 6.94
N LEU A 800 14.89 23.55 7.64
CA LEU A 800 14.89 23.27 9.06
C LEU A 800 14.99 21.75 9.20
N LEU A 801 16.20 21.31 9.52
CA LEU A 801 16.49 19.93 9.83
C LEU A 801 16.33 19.80 11.35
N SER A 802 15.35 19.01 11.78
CA SER A 802 15.06 18.77 13.20
C SER A 802 15.36 17.32 13.54
N THR A 803 16.49 16.80 13.06
CA THR A 803 16.88 15.38 13.14
C THR A 803 16.93 14.85 14.55
N ASN A 804 17.35 15.65 15.53
CA ASN A 804 17.39 15.20 16.91
C ASN A 804 16.00 15.07 17.54
N GLN A 805 14.97 15.77 17.04
CA GLN A 805 13.63 15.71 17.62
C GLN A 805 12.77 14.63 16.95
N TYR A 806 12.88 14.42 15.63
CA TYR A 806 12.08 13.37 14.98
C TYR A 806 12.52 11.97 15.40
N GLU A 807 13.83 11.67 15.33
CA GLU A 807 14.35 10.33 15.63
C GLU A 807 14.14 9.96 17.09
N GLU A 808 14.30 10.92 18.00
CA GLU A 808 14.02 10.72 19.42
C GLU A 808 12.54 10.38 19.62
N LEU A 809 11.61 11.14 19.02
CA LEU A 809 10.17 10.87 19.15
C LEU A 809 9.76 9.54 18.49
N GLU A 810 10.32 9.21 17.32
CA GLU A 810 10.06 7.93 16.66
C GLU A 810 10.65 6.75 17.46
N SER A 811 11.77 6.96 18.17
CA SER A 811 12.37 5.94 19.05
C SER A 811 11.58 5.70 20.35
N ILE A 812 10.67 6.61 20.69
CA ILE A 812 9.76 6.48 21.85
C ILE A 812 8.43 5.88 21.41
N PHE A 813 7.78 6.47 20.41
CA PHE A 813 6.39 6.14 20.03
C PHE A 813 6.29 5.15 18.85
N GLY A 814 7.40 4.84 18.19
CA GLY A 814 7.41 4.08 16.94
C GLY A 814 6.84 4.85 15.74
N PRO A 815 7.03 4.33 14.52
CA PRO A 815 6.65 5.04 13.29
C PRO A 815 5.13 5.23 13.17
N TRP A 816 4.32 4.24 13.57
CA TRP A 816 2.86 4.29 13.49
C TRP A 816 2.23 4.96 14.71
N GLY A 817 2.77 4.75 15.91
CA GLY A 817 2.30 5.46 17.11
C GLY A 817 2.50 6.98 17.01
N LEU A 818 3.66 7.43 16.55
CA LEU A 818 3.91 8.86 16.29
C LEU A 818 2.96 9.42 15.22
N ALA A 819 2.66 8.64 14.17
CA ALA A 819 1.68 9.01 13.15
C ALA A 819 0.24 9.07 13.69
N MET A 820 -0.09 8.29 14.73
CA MET A 820 -1.40 8.34 15.39
C MET A 820 -1.58 9.62 16.22
N LEU A 821 -0.52 10.08 16.89
CA LEU A 821 -0.54 11.36 17.60
C LEU A 821 -0.75 12.53 16.62
N GLU A 822 -0.05 12.53 15.47
CA GLU A 822 -0.31 13.50 14.40
C GLU A 822 -1.76 13.42 13.91
N THR A 823 -2.22 12.21 13.62
CA THR A 823 -3.58 11.96 13.13
C THR A 823 -4.63 12.55 14.05
N THR A 824 -4.46 12.39 15.36
CA THR A 824 -5.39 12.88 16.37
C THR A 824 -5.50 14.42 16.32
N LEU A 825 -4.38 15.13 16.29
CA LEU A 825 -4.38 16.59 16.15
C LEU A 825 -4.99 17.04 14.80
N ARG A 826 -4.64 16.35 13.72
CA ARG A 826 -5.08 16.70 12.36
C ARG A 826 -6.57 16.54 12.16
N ILE A 827 -7.15 15.50 12.75
CA ILE A 827 -8.60 15.28 12.71
C ILE A 827 -9.31 16.28 13.62
N ALA A 828 -8.74 16.64 14.78
CA ALA A 828 -9.28 17.69 15.63
C ALA A 828 -9.36 19.06 14.92
N ASP A 829 -8.32 19.47 14.19
CA ASP A 829 -8.36 20.67 13.34
C ASP A 829 -9.46 20.55 12.28
N GLN A 830 -9.48 19.46 11.51
CA GLN A 830 -10.49 19.25 10.45
C GLN A 830 -11.93 19.31 10.97
N MET A 831 -12.21 18.67 12.12
CA MET A 831 -13.51 18.66 12.76
C MET A 831 -13.92 20.07 13.22
N SER A 832 -13.05 20.76 13.95
CA SER A 832 -13.26 22.14 14.41
C SER A 832 -13.48 23.10 13.23
N SER A 833 -12.73 22.89 12.16
CA SER A 833 -12.83 23.61 10.90
C SER A 833 -14.16 23.39 10.17
N SER A 834 -14.80 22.24 10.34
CA SER A 834 -16.04 21.85 9.67
C SER A 834 -17.30 22.33 10.41
N LYS A 835 -17.26 22.35 11.74
CA LYS A 835 -18.33 22.80 12.63
C LYS A 835 -17.78 23.90 13.58
N PRO A 836 -17.50 25.12 13.08
CA PRO A 836 -16.88 26.14 13.89
C PRO A 836 -17.78 26.64 15.02
N ASN A 837 -17.22 26.74 16.23
CA ASN A 837 -17.89 27.27 17.41
C ASN A 837 -17.33 28.66 17.78
N LYS A 838 -18.21 29.63 18.07
CA LYS A 838 -17.83 31.00 18.43
C LYS A 838 -18.07 31.24 19.91
N LYS A 839 -16.99 31.33 20.69
CA LYS A 839 -17.05 31.66 22.12
C LYS A 839 -16.79 33.15 22.38
N GLY A 840 -16.29 33.88 21.39
CA GLY A 840 -15.99 35.32 21.50
C GLY A 840 -14.70 35.62 22.23
N LEU A 841 -13.76 34.65 22.26
CA LEU A 841 -12.44 34.81 22.85
C LEU A 841 -11.58 35.77 22.02
N LYS A 842 -10.81 36.64 22.66
CA LYS A 842 -9.91 37.57 21.97
C LYS A 842 -8.50 37.01 21.91
N TRP A 843 -7.76 37.37 20.87
CA TRP A 843 -6.37 36.92 20.72
C TRP A 843 -5.47 37.35 21.87
N ALA A 844 -5.71 38.54 22.42
CA ALA A 844 -4.96 39.07 23.57
C ALA A 844 -5.11 38.23 24.86
N ASP A 845 -6.15 37.40 24.96
CA ASP A 845 -6.41 36.57 26.14
C ASP A 845 -5.48 35.33 26.22
N LEU A 846 -4.80 34.99 25.12
CA LEU A 846 -3.94 33.79 25.02
C LEU A 846 -2.45 34.02 25.38
N ASP A 847 -2.05 35.25 25.74
CA ASP A 847 -0.68 35.64 26.15
C ASP A 847 0.45 35.00 25.33
N VAL A 848 0.40 35.17 24.00
CA VAL A 848 1.30 34.50 23.06
C VAL A 848 2.58 35.31 22.84
N SER A 849 3.74 34.67 23.08
CA SER A 849 5.06 35.21 22.74
C SER A 849 5.82 34.26 21.81
N PHE A 850 6.52 34.81 20.81
CA PHE A 850 7.41 34.06 19.91
C PHE A 850 8.88 34.34 20.26
N ALA A 851 9.71 33.30 20.25
CA ALA A 851 11.14 33.46 20.41
C ALA A 851 11.77 34.19 19.19
N PRO A 852 12.79 35.03 19.37
CA PRO A 852 13.52 35.64 18.26
C PRO A 852 14.24 34.60 17.40
N GLU A 853 14.34 34.83 16.09
CA GLU A 853 15.13 33.99 15.18
C GLU A 853 16.59 33.87 15.68
N ILE A 854 17.09 32.64 15.79
CA ILE A 854 18.51 32.37 16.09
C ILE A 854 19.30 32.61 14.79
N PRO A 855 20.27 33.54 14.77
CA PRO A 855 21.12 33.74 13.60
C PRO A 855 21.97 32.49 13.30
N ASP A 856 22.22 32.24 12.02
CA ASP A 856 23.20 31.23 11.61
C ASP A 856 24.60 31.70 12.04
N THR A 857 25.09 31.17 13.17
CA THR A 857 26.40 31.53 13.69
C THR A 857 27.50 30.83 12.89
N GLU A 858 28.39 31.62 12.28
CA GLU A 858 29.65 31.11 11.72
C GLU A 858 30.38 30.26 12.77
N ARG A 859 30.79 29.05 12.37
CA ARG A 859 31.51 28.08 13.21
C ARG A 859 32.95 27.97 12.71
N ASP A 860 33.91 27.71 13.60
CA ASP A 860 35.26 27.34 13.20
C ASP A 860 35.23 26.02 12.43
N TYR A 861 35.94 25.94 11.30
CA TYR A 861 35.88 24.81 10.39
C TYR A 861 37.22 24.52 9.71
N VAL A 862 37.31 23.31 9.15
CA VAL A 862 38.44 22.88 8.33
C VAL A 862 37.97 22.38 6.97
N SER A 863 38.73 22.74 5.93
CA SER A 863 38.48 22.37 4.54
C SER A 863 39.33 21.17 4.13
N LEU A 864 38.71 20.20 3.47
CA LEU A 864 39.42 19.08 2.83
C LEU A 864 40.03 19.53 1.50
N ALA A 865 41.28 20.01 1.55
CA ALA A 865 42.03 20.47 0.37
C ALA A 865 42.80 19.32 -0.31
N GLY A 866 42.92 19.38 -1.65
CA GLY A 866 43.75 18.44 -2.44
C GLY A 866 43.01 17.30 -3.15
N MET A 867 41.69 17.24 -3.04
CA MET A 867 40.83 16.33 -3.81
C MET A 867 40.23 17.05 -5.01
N ARG A 868 39.84 16.30 -6.06
CA ARG A 868 39.13 16.89 -7.22
C ARG A 868 37.78 17.47 -6.72
N PRO A 869 37.49 18.76 -6.96
CA PRO A 869 36.23 19.38 -6.52
C PRO A 869 35.03 18.59 -7.03
N TYR A 870 34.03 18.42 -6.17
CA TYR A 870 32.77 17.71 -6.47
C TYR A 870 32.94 16.22 -6.87
N SER A 871 34.11 15.61 -6.64
CA SER A 871 34.31 14.17 -6.87
C SER A 871 33.56 13.32 -5.84
N LEU A 872 33.17 12.12 -6.27
CA LEU A 872 32.42 11.18 -5.42
C LEU A 872 33.28 10.72 -4.23
N ASN A 873 34.59 10.54 -4.46
CA ASN A 873 35.56 10.26 -3.40
C ASN A 873 35.69 11.41 -2.37
N MET A 874 35.63 12.67 -2.79
CA MET A 874 35.71 13.82 -1.88
C MET A 874 34.49 13.86 -0.96
N LEU A 875 33.30 13.66 -1.53
CA LEU A 875 32.05 13.69 -0.78
C LEU A 875 32.03 12.55 0.23
N PHE A 876 32.21 11.30 -0.21
CA PHE A 876 32.18 10.16 0.72
C PHE A 876 33.34 10.16 1.70
N GLY A 877 34.55 10.54 1.29
CA GLY A 877 35.68 10.69 2.21
C GLY A 877 35.42 11.72 3.32
N GLY A 878 34.79 12.84 2.96
CA GLY A 878 34.38 13.86 3.92
C GLY A 878 33.25 13.42 4.86
N ILE A 879 32.32 12.63 4.36
CA ILE A 879 31.24 12.04 5.17
C ILE A 879 31.77 10.99 6.14
N GLY A 880 32.75 10.18 5.71
CA GLY A 880 33.45 9.27 6.60
C GLY A 880 34.13 10.03 7.73
N ALA A 881 34.81 11.14 7.42
CA ALA A 881 35.44 12.01 8.41
C ALA A 881 34.43 12.64 9.38
N LEU A 882 33.26 13.06 8.87
CA LEU A 882 32.14 13.52 9.70
C LEU A 882 31.65 12.43 10.66
N ALA A 883 31.51 11.19 10.19
CA ALA A 883 31.06 10.08 11.03
C ALA A 883 32.06 9.75 12.15
N ALA A 884 33.36 9.75 11.85
CA ALA A 884 34.40 9.55 12.86
C ALA A 884 34.55 10.72 13.85
N ALA A 885 34.09 11.91 13.47
CA ALA A 885 34.11 13.09 14.35
C ALA A 885 33.12 12.99 15.52
N GLY A 886 32.10 12.14 15.42
CA GLY A 886 31.13 11.88 16.48
C GLY A 886 30.01 12.93 16.58
N GLN A 887 29.23 12.85 17.66
CA GLN A 887 28.04 13.69 17.87
C GLN A 887 28.41 15.18 17.95
N GLY A 888 27.59 16.02 17.30
CA GLY A 888 27.78 17.48 17.27
C GLY A 888 28.72 17.98 16.17
N ALA A 889 29.36 17.08 15.41
CA ALA A 889 30.08 17.43 14.20
C ALA A 889 29.10 17.80 13.06
N CYS A 890 29.49 18.79 12.25
CA CYS A 890 28.74 19.29 11.11
C CYS A 890 29.60 19.35 9.86
N PHE A 891 28.96 19.20 8.71
CA PHE A 891 29.50 19.14 7.37
C PHE A 891 28.81 20.20 6.51
N ARG A 892 29.55 20.82 5.58
CA ARG A 892 29.00 21.58 4.46
C ARG A 892 29.93 21.52 3.25
N VAL A 893 29.44 21.88 2.08
CA VAL A 893 30.24 21.99 0.86
C VAL A 893 30.15 23.40 0.32
N ARG A 894 31.29 24.08 0.26
CA ARG A 894 31.39 25.47 -0.24
C ARG A 894 32.53 25.56 -1.23
N GLU A 895 32.26 26.18 -2.38
CA GLU A 895 33.26 26.36 -3.46
C GLU A 895 33.93 25.03 -3.92
N GLY A 896 33.22 23.91 -3.81
CA GLY A 896 33.72 22.60 -4.21
C GLY A 896 34.66 21.93 -3.21
N LEU A 897 34.76 22.45 -1.98
CA LEU A 897 35.49 21.85 -0.87
C LEU A 897 34.52 21.38 0.22
N VAL A 898 34.77 20.20 0.78
CA VAL A 898 34.10 19.75 2.01
C VAL A 898 34.69 20.50 3.19
N GLN A 899 33.82 21.07 4.03
CA GLN A 899 34.17 21.72 5.29
C GLN A 899 33.53 20.96 6.45
N ILE A 900 34.31 20.70 7.49
CA ILE A 900 33.85 20.01 8.72
C ILE A 900 34.10 20.93 9.92
N SER A 901 33.12 21.02 10.80
CA SER A 901 33.15 21.77 12.06
C SER A 901 32.70 20.86 13.20
N ALA A 902 33.24 21.02 14.41
CA ALA A 902 32.74 20.35 15.61
C ALA A 902 32.12 21.38 16.56
N SER A 903 30.95 21.10 17.13
CA SER A 903 30.39 21.94 18.19
C SER A 903 31.33 21.98 19.40
N ALA A 904 31.47 23.16 20.00
CA ALA A 904 32.38 23.50 21.09
C ALA A 904 32.58 22.38 22.12
N ASP A 905 33.84 22.14 22.47
CA ASP A 905 34.35 21.22 23.50
C ASP A 905 34.41 19.71 23.20
N ILE A 906 34.63 19.31 21.94
CA ILE A 906 35.37 18.06 21.69
C ILE A 906 36.84 18.42 21.56
N VAL A 907 37.63 18.08 22.58
CA VAL A 907 39.09 18.09 22.50
C VAL A 907 39.48 16.99 21.53
N TRP A 908 39.52 17.33 20.23
CA TRP A 908 40.48 16.69 19.36
C TRP A 908 41.83 17.03 19.99
N ASP A 909 42.46 16.06 20.67
CA ASP A 909 43.85 16.29 21.04
C ASP A 909 44.58 16.65 19.74
N SER A 910 45.52 17.58 19.84
CA SER A 910 46.27 18.09 18.68
C SER A 910 46.91 16.94 17.89
N GLU A 911 47.09 15.77 18.52
CA GLU A 911 47.42 14.50 17.87
C GLU A 911 46.33 14.04 16.89
N SER A 912 45.10 13.79 17.32
CA SER A 912 43.91 13.36 16.54
C SER A 912 43.61 14.30 15.38
N TRP A 913 43.85 15.58 15.61
CA TRP A 913 43.77 16.65 14.62
C TRP A 913 44.87 16.56 13.53
N THR A 914 46.14 16.51 13.95
CA THR A 914 47.28 16.29 13.03
C THR A 914 47.13 14.96 12.30
N LYS A 915 46.44 14.01 12.93
CA LYS A 915 46.25 12.66 12.44
C LYS A 915 45.24 12.57 11.27
N VAL A 916 44.15 13.34 11.30
CA VAL A 916 43.21 13.46 10.16
C VAL A 916 43.86 14.25 9.01
N LEU A 917 44.56 15.34 9.32
CA LEU A 917 45.32 16.15 8.35
C LEU A 917 46.41 15.34 7.64
N ASP A 918 47.26 14.60 8.37
CA ASP A 918 48.32 13.76 7.80
C ASP A 918 47.75 12.67 6.86
N ALA A 919 46.63 12.05 7.23
CA ALA A 919 45.99 11.00 6.43
C ALA A 919 45.37 11.53 5.12
N MET A 920 44.94 12.80 5.11
CA MET A 920 44.32 13.47 3.97
C MET A 920 45.34 14.20 3.08
N GLU A 921 46.37 14.84 3.66
CA GLU A 921 47.46 15.48 2.91
C GLU A 921 48.31 14.46 2.13
N LEU A 922 48.50 13.24 2.66
CA LEU A 922 49.26 12.18 1.98
C LEU A 922 48.65 11.65 0.68
N GLY A 923 47.36 11.87 0.43
CA GLY A 923 46.77 11.55 -0.87
C GLY A 923 46.51 12.76 -1.79
N ALA A 924 46.88 13.97 -1.35
CA ALA A 924 46.77 15.21 -2.12
C ALA A 924 48.09 15.62 -2.83
N GLN A 925 49.25 15.15 -2.37
CA GLN A 925 50.54 15.58 -2.90
C GLN A 925 51.04 14.70 -4.05
N GLY A 926 50.50 14.96 -5.24
CA GLY A 926 51.12 14.56 -6.50
C GLY A 926 51.97 15.67 -7.11
N VAL A 927 53.13 16.04 -6.52
CA VAL A 927 54.27 16.67 -7.23
C VAL A 927 55.57 16.41 -6.45
N GLU A 928 56.52 15.75 -7.12
CA GLU A 928 57.97 15.61 -6.88
C GLU A 928 58.52 15.82 -5.44
N GLY A 929 58.76 14.72 -4.72
CA GLY A 929 59.63 14.70 -3.54
C GLY A 929 59.94 13.27 -3.08
N LYS A 930 61.21 12.90 -2.95
CA LYS A 930 61.65 11.58 -2.46
C LYS A 930 61.19 11.37 -1.01
N PHE A 931 60.43 10.31 -0.72
CA PHE A 931 60.05 9.95 0.64
C PHE A 931 60.83 8.77 1.21
N GLY A 932 61.31 8.95 2.44
CA GLY A 932 61.84 7.90 3.31
C GLY A 932 60.73 7.02 3.86
N LYS A 933 61.09 5.76 4.21
CA LYS A 933 60.21 4.72 4.73
C LYS A 933 59.25 5.22 5.82
N ILE A 934 57.95 5.13 5.57
CA ILE A 934 56.88 5.29 6.56
C ILE A 934 56.86 4.04 7.45
N VAL A 935 57.28 4.17 8.71
CA VAL A 935 57.38 3.06 9.70
C VAL A 935 56.14 2.95 10.63
N LYS A 936 55.07 3.74 10.44
CA LYS A 936 53.89 3.74 11.33
C LYS A 936 52.61 3.12 10.73
N LYS A 937 52.70 2.21 9.75
CA LYS A 937 51.52 1.58 9.07
C LYS A 937 50.51 0.84 9.99
N ASN A 938 50.87 0.50 11.24
CA ASN A 938 50.05 -0.39 12.08
C ASN A 938 49.14 0.29 13.11
N LYS A 939 49.53 1.40 13.77
CA LYS A 939 48.71 1.97 14.87
C LYS A 939 47.41 2.63 14.39
N TRP A 940 47.46 3.22 13.20
CA TRP A 940 46.35 3.91 12.56
C TRP A 940 45.24 2.96 12.13
N ARG A 941 45.62 1.82 11.56
CA ARG A 941 44.71 0.74 11.21
C ARG A 941 43.94 0.24 12.43
N THR A 942 44.57 0.17 13.61
CA THR A 942 43.93 -0.35 14.83
C THR A 942 42.91 0.61 15.43
N TYR A 943 43.23 1.90 15.57
CA TYR A 943 42.30 2.90 16.14
C TYR A 943 41.05 3.10 15.26
N PHE A 944 41.23 3.20 13.94
CA PHE A 944 40.10 3.31 13.02
C PHE A 944 39.35 1.99 12.87
N ARG A 945 40.01 0.82 13.02
CA ARG A 945 39.33 -0.48 13.08
C ARG A 945 38.34 -0.53 14.25
N GLU A 946 38.71 -0.04 15.42
CA GLU A 946 37.81 -0.07 16.60
C GLU A 946 36.55 0.77 16.36
N GLN A 947 36.67 2.01 15.86
CA GLN A 947 35.48 2.82 15.52
C GLN A 947 34.70 2.32 14.30
N MET A 948 35.36 1.69 13.33
CA MET A 948 34.70 1.11 12.15
C MET A 948 33.99 -0.21 12.48
N LEU A 949 34.46 -0.94 13.49
CA LEU A 949 33.77 -2.11 14.03
C LEU A 949 32.49 -1.70 14.78
N ASP A 950 32.40 -0.49 15.32
CA ASP A 950 31.15 0.01 15.94
C ASP A 950 30.04 0.27 14.89
N ILE A 951 30.40 0.61 13.64
CA ILE A 951 29.45 0.75 12.52
C ILE A 951 29.33 -0.51 11.64
N ALA A 952 30.05 -1.59 11.99
CA ALA A 952 30.07 -2.86 11.25
C ALA A 952 28.69 -3.50 11.03
N PRO A 953 27.75 -3.52 12.00
CA PRO A 953 26.42 -4.10 11.78
C PRO A 953 25.64 -3.41 10.66
N MET A 954 25.87 -2.10 10.45
CA MET A 954 25.25 -1.35 9.36
C MET A 954 25.81 -1.75 7.99
N MET A 955 27.08 -2.20 7.94
CA MET A 955 27.78 -2.62 6.72
C MET A 955 27.38 -4.02 6.24
N GLU A 956 26.77 -4.87 7.08
CA GLU A 956 26.37 -6.23 6.69
C GLU A 956 25.38 -6.21 5.52
N SER A 957 24.48 -5.23 5.52
CA SER A 957 23.53 -4.96 4.43
C SER A 957 24.19 -4.53 3.11
N MET A 958 25.45 -4.08 3.14
CA MET A 958 26.22 -3.55 1.98
C MET A 958 26.96 -4.62 1.19
N LEU A 959 26.93 -5.88 1.63
CA LEU A 959 27.53 -7.01 0.93
C LEU A 959 26.54 -7.53 -0.12
N PHE A 960 26.92 -7.51 -1.40
CA PHE A 960 26.10 -8.10 -2.45
C PHE A 960 26.06 -9.62 -2.31
N ASP A 961 24.86 -10.20 -2.35
CA ASP A 961 24.64 -11.63 -2.55
C ASP A 961 24.90 -11.92 -4.04
N ALA A 962 26.13 -12.31 -4.39
CA ALA A 962 26.41 -12.85 -5.70
C ALA A 962 25.97 -14.31 -5.70
N GLN A 963 25.04 -14.65 -6.60
CA GLN A 963 24.22 -15.87 -6.63
C GLN A 963 24.89 -17.17 -6.10
N PRO A 964 24.09 -18.08 -5.51
CA PRO A 964 24.59 -19.38 -5.09
C PRO A 964 25.19 -20.15 -6.26
N GLU A 965 26.41 -20.68 -6.09
CA GLU A 965 26.93 -21.67 -7.03
C GLU A 965 26.21 -23.02 -6.85
N PRO A 966 26.16 -23.86 -7.90
CA PRO A 966 25.63 -25.23 -7.81
C PRO A 966 26.29 -26.13 -6.75
N GLN A 967 27.43 -25.71 -6.20
CA GLN A 967 28.21 -26.43 -5.18
C GLN A 967 28.08 -25.84 -3.77
N GLY A 968 27.13 -24.93 -3.53
CA GLY A 968 26.73 -24.52 -2.18
C GLY A 968 27.53 -23.38 -1.54
N GLY A 969 28.43 -22.70 -2.27
CA GLY A 969 29.11 -21.50 -1.75
C GLY A 969 28.39 -20.20 -2.14
N ARG A 970 28.32 -19.23 -1.21
CA ARG A 970 27.86 -17.84 -1.47
C ARG A 970 29.04 -16.88 -1.59
N PHE A 971 28.95 -15.93 -2.52
CA PHE A 971 29.97 -14.90 -2.71
C PHE A 971 29.45 -13.55 -2.21
N TYR A 972 30.28 -12.86 -1.41
CA TYR A 972 29.99 -11.51 -0.96
C TYR A 972 30.97 -10.53 -1.61
N SER A 973 30.44 -9.51 -2.29
CA SER A 973 31.25 -8.41 -2.83
C SER A 973 30.84 -7.09 -2.20
N LEU A 974 31.79 -6.20 -1.96
CA LEU A 974 31.49 -4.78 -1.70
C LEU A 974 31.67 -4.00 -3.01
N PRO A 975 30.91 -2.92 -3.23
CA PRO A 975 31.22 -1.96 -4.27
C PRO A 975 32.49 -1.19 -3.87
N ILE A 976 33.67 -1.79 -4.05
CA ILE A 976 34.96 -1.12 -3.84
C ILE A 976 35.70 -0.99 -5.17
N HIS A 977 36.20 0.23 -5.37
CA HIS A 977 37.06 0.69 -6.45
C HIS A 977 38.17 -0.29 -6.83
N LEU A 978 38.44 -0.37 -8.14
CA LEU A 978 39.38 -1.32 -8.72
C LEU A 978 40.80 -0.76 -8.71
N ARG A 979 41.75 -1.57 -8.24
CA ARG A 979 43.18 -1.37 -8.48
C ARG A 979 43.53 -2.18 -9.73
N ASN A 980 43.92 -1.53 -10.83
CA ASN A 980 44.26 -2.21 -12.10
C ASN A 980 43.21 -3.22 -12.58
N GLY A 981 41.95 -2.90 -12.33
CA GLY A 981 40.87 -3.79 -12.70
C GLY A 981 40.69 -5.05 -11.87
N ASN A 982 41.33 -5.18 -10.73
CA ASN A 982 41.04 -6.30 -9.83
C ASN A 982 40.15 -5.78 -8.68
N PRO A 983 39.07 -6.50 -8.30
CA PRO A 983 38.27 -6.18 -7.12
C PRO A 983 39.17 -6.15 -5.88
N PHE A 984 38.88 -5.20 -4.98
CA PHE A 984 39.45 -5.17 -3.63
C PHE A 984 38.77 -6.28 -2.80
N GLY A 985 39.09 -7.53 -3.16
CA GLY A 985 38.63 -8.75 -2.48
C GLY A 985 37.21 -9.21 -2.81
N ILE A 986 37.09 -10.49 -3.12
CA ILE A 986 35.84 -11.25 -3.01
C ILE A 986 35.94 -12.04 -1.72
N LEU A 987 34.97 -11.88 -0.82
CA LEU A 987 34.91 -12.65 0.43
C LEU A 987 34.18 -13.97 0.19
N ARG A 988 34.86 -15.07 0.51
CA ARG A 988 34.33 -16.43 0.45
C ARG A 988 34.23 -16.98 1.87
N THR A 989 33.12 -16.71 2.56
CA THR A 989 32.87 -17.22 3.92
C THR A 989 31.37 -17.35 4.19
N GLU A 990 30.96 -18.39 4.92
CA GLU A 990 29.57 -18.55 5.39
C GLU A 990 29.31 -17.85 6.73
N ASP A 991 30.36 -17.59 7.51
CA ASP A 991 30.31 -17.01 8.85
C ASP A 991 30.04 -15.48 8.82
N PRO A 992 28.88 -14.98 9.32
CA PRO A 992 28.52 -13.57 9.36
C PRO A 992 29.53 -12.67 10.07
N ASP A 993 30.10 -13.11 11.19
CA ASP A 993 31.03 -12.31 11.99
C ASP A 993 32.37 -12.15 11.27
N ALA A 994 32.78 -13.18 10.54
CA ALA A 994 33.96 -13.12 9.68
C ALA A 994 33.77 -12.20 8.46
N ARG A 995 32.53 -11.92 8.00
CA ARG A 995 32.26 -11.07 6.82
C ARG A 995 32.70 -9.63 7.03
N VAL A 996 32.49 -9.07 8.22
CA VAL A 996 32.81 -7.67 8.49
C VAL A 996 34.24 -7.51 8.97
N ALA A 997 34.73 -8.41 9.83
CA ALA A 997 36.11 -8.39 10.31
C ALA A 997 37.14 -8.48 9.16
N SER A 998 36.84 -9.29 8.14
CA SER A 998 37.70 -9.56 6.99
C SER A 998 37.87 -8.40 6.00
N LEU A 999 37.06 -7.33 6.11
CA LEU A 999 37.24 -6.06 5.39
C LEU A 999 38.42 -5.25 5.90
N PHE A 1000 38.81 -5.54 7.14
CA PHE A 1000 39.82 -4.78 7.87
C PHE A 1000 41.10 -5.60 8.14
N GLU A 1001 41.14 -6.87 7.69
CA GLU A 1001 42.27 -7.79 7.85
C GLU A 1001 43.12 -7.95 6.59
N PRO A 1002 44.45 -7.76 6.66
CA PRO A 1002 45.34 -7.87 5.50
C PRO A 1002 45.43 -9.29 4.89
N ASP A 1003 45.16 -10.31 5.70
CA ASP A 1003 45.39 -11.72 5.40
C ASP A 1003 44.08 -12.51 5.14
N SER A 1004 42.97 -11.78 4.96
CA SER A 1004 41.66 -12.33 4.61
C SER A 1004 41.72 -13.10 3.27
N PRO A 1005 40.94 -14.20 3.09
CA PRO A 1005 40.94 -15.04 1.88
C PRO A 1005 40.27 -14.35 0.69
N GLN A 1006 40.86 -13.25 0.24
CA GLN A 1006 40.43 -12.45 -0.89
C GLN A 1006 40.95 -13.07 -2.20
N VAL A 1007 40.09 -13.32 -3.18
CA VAL A 1007 40.47 -13.87 -4.51
C VAL A 1007 40.74 -12.73 -5.53
N PRO A 1008 41.81 -12.77 -6.34
CA PRO A 1008 42.07 -11.74 -7.36
C PRO A 1008 41.15 -11.87 -8.60
N GLY A 1009 40.46 -10.79 -9.00
CA GLY A 1009 39.71 -10.70 -10.29
C GLY A 1009 40.51 -10.08 -11.44
N LYS A 1010 39.90 -9.74 -12.59
CA LYS A 1010 40.52 -9.11 -13.79
C LYS A 1010 39.66 -7.94 -14.36
N GLN A 1011 40.32 -6.82 -14.71
CA GLN A 1011 39.94 -5.60 -15.48
C GLN A 1011 38.99 -4.46 -14.95
N ASN A 1012 39.27 -3.23 -15.48
CA ASN A 1012 39.25 -1.83 -14.97
C ASN A 1012 37.91 -1.15 -14.57
N GLY A 1013 37.95 -0.28 -13.54
CA GLY A 1013 36.88 0.69 -13.24
C GLY A 1013 37.13 1.55 -11.98
N GLY A 1014 37.06 2.87 -12.16
CA GLY A 1014 37.10 3.87 -11.09
C GLY A 1014 35.99 4.90 -11.32
N LEU A 1015 35.43 5.41 -10.22
CA LEU A 1015 34.22 6.25 -10.18
C LEU A 1015 34.41 7.69 -10.71
N ASP A 1016 35.63 8.12 -11.07
CA ASP A 1016 35.93 9.53 -11.39
C ASP A 1016 36.90 9.76 -12.58
N THR A 1017 37.10 8.77 -13.46
CA THR A 1017 38.11 8.86 -14.55
C THR A 1017 37.49 8.83 -15.95
N SER A 1018 38.03 9.63 -16.88
CA SER A 1018 37.58 9.64 -18.27
C SER A 1018 37.94 8.32 -18.96
N ILE A 1019 37.22 7.96 -20.02
CA ILE A 1019 37.51 6.76 -20.83
C ILE A 1019 38.98 6.75 -21.30
N GLU A 1020 39.54 7.91 -21.65
CA GLU A 1020 40.93 8.04 -22.08
C GLU A 1020 41.94 7.72 -20.96
N THR A 1021 41.73 8.22 -19.74
CA THR A 1021 42.60 7.90 -18.59
C THR A 1021 42.48 6.44 -18.15
N ARG A 1022 41.32 5.79 -18.40
CA ARG A 1022 41.13 4.33 -18.19
C ARG A 1022 41.92 3.48 -19.18
N LEU A 1023 42.20 4.01 -20.36
CA LEU A 1023 42.95 3.33 -21.43
C LEU A 1023 44.47 3.48 -21.26
N THR A 1024 44.94 4.55 -20.59
CA THR A 1024 46.38 4.80 -20.37
C THR A 1024 46.94 4.15 -19.11
N GLY A 1025 46.11 3.76 -18.14
CA GLY A 1025 46.56 3.12 -16.89
C GLY A 1025 47.10 4.10 -15.83
N GLU A 1026 46.97 5.42 -16.05
CA GLU A 1026 47.49 6.46 -15.14
C GLU A 1026 46.65 6.65 -13.86
N THR A 1027 45.63 5.82 -13.63
CA THR A 1027 44.75 5.89 -12.44
C THR A 1027 45.45 5.53 -11.14
N GLU A 1028 46.62 4.86 -11.19
CA GLU A 1028 47.38 4.37 -10.04
C GLU A 1028 47.92 5.46 -9.09
N PHE A 1029 47.96 6.73 -9.53
CA PHE A 1029 48.63 7.82 -8.80
C PHE A 1029 47.69 8.82 -8.11
N LEU A 1030 46.37 8.64 -8.19
CA LEU A 1030 45.41 9.70 -7.83
C LEU A 1030 44.82 9.60 -6.42
N TYR A 1031 44.81 8.42 -5.75
CA TYR A 1031 44.18 8.25 -4.44
C TYR A 1031 44.94 7.26 -3.53
N SER A 1032 45.07 7.57 -2.23
CA SER A 1032 45.73 6.70 -1.24
C SER A 1032 44.80 5.58 -0.72
N GLU A 1033 45.37 4.48 -0.20
CA GLU A 1033 44.59 3.40 0.48
C GLU A 1033 43.73 3.95 1.64
N HIS A 1034 44.16 5.05 2.27
CA HIS A 1034 43.42 5.70 3.35
C HIS A 1034 42.20 6.48 2.85
N HIS A 1035 42.29 7.17 1.70
CA HIS A 1035 41.15 7.87 1.10
C HIS A 1035 40.01 6.93 0.69
N LEU A 1036 40.38 5.75 0.21
CA LEU A 1036 39.42 4.71 -0.14
C LEU A 1036 38.67 4.20 1.10
N ALA A 1037 39.40 3.97 2.20
CA ALA A 1037 38.79 3.57 3.47
C ALA A 1037 37.81 4.62 4.02
N TRP A 1038 38.16 5.90 3.95
CA TRP A 1038 37.26 7.00 4.33
C TRP A 1038 36.02 7.09 3.44
N SER A 1039 36.14 6.81 2.14
CA SER A 1039 34.99 6.81 1.23
C SER A 1039 34.04 5.64 1.53
N ILE A 1040 34.58 4.45 1.82
CA ILE A 1040 33.79 3.29 2.25
C ILE A 1040 33.08 3.60 3.58
N ALA A 1041 33.78 4.23 4.52
CA ALA A 1041 33.21 4.68 5.79
C ALA A 1041 32.06 5.67 5.58
N GLY A 1042 32.21 6.63 4.66
CA GLY A 1042 31.14 7.58 4.34
C GLY A 1042 29.91 6.92 3.71
N MET A 1043 30.10 5.94 2.82
CA MET A 1043 28.99 5.18 2.23
C MET A 1043 28.23 4.37 3.30
N ALA A 1044 28.97 3.73 4.21
CA ALA A 1044 28.40 2.99 5.33
C ALA A 1044 27.68 3.91 6.32
N ALA A 1045 28.31 5.04 6.65
CA ALA A 1045 27.73 6.05 7.50
C ALA A 1045 26.43 6.62 6.93
N LEU A 1046 26.24 6.66 5.60
CA LEU A 1046 24.97 7.07 5.00
C LEU A 1046 23.90 5.97 4.93
N GLY A 1047 24.22 4.75 5.35
CA GLY A 1047 23.31 3.61 5.23
C GLY A 1047 22.96 3.30 3.78
N MET A 1048 23.87 3.51 2.82
CA MET A 1048 23.61 3.20 1.42
C MET A 1048 23.57 1.68 1.21
N PRO A 1049 22.41 1.07 0.83
CA PRO A 1049 22.42 -0.33 0.45
C PRO A 1049 23.17 -0.52 -0.89
N PRO A 1050 23.64 -1.75 -1.15
CA PRO A 1050 24.53 -2.04 -2.27
C PRO A 1050 23.77 -2.07 -3.60
N SER A 1051 22.44 -2.17 -3.58
CA SER A 1051 21.62 -2.30 -4.78
C SER A 1051 21.31 -0.96 -5.46
N GLU A 1052 20.70 -1.04 -6.65
CA GLU A 1052 20.07 0.10 -7.34
C GLU A 1052 18.94 0.77 -6.54
N TYR A 1053 18.62 0.25 -5.36
CA TYR A 1053 17.67 0.79 -4.38
C TYR A 1053 18.41 1.48 -3.20
N GLY A 1054 19.69 1.82 -3.37
CA GLY A 1054 20.53 2.70 -2.53
C GLY A 1054 19.86 3.98 -2.02
N VAL A 1055 20.24 4.50 -0.85
CA VAL A 1055 19.82 5.84 -0.41
C VAL A 1055 20.49 6.83 -1.38
N GLY A 1056 19.72 7.75 -1.96
CA GLY A 1056 20.19 8.63 -3.02
C GLY A 1056 20.19 8.01 -4.43
N VAL A 1057 19.78 6.75 -4.63
CA VAL A 1057 19.69 6.16 -5.98
C VAL A 1057 18.25 6.21 -6.51
N SER A 1058 18.07 6.72 -7.73
CA SER A 1058 16.78 6.83 -8.41
C SER A 1058 16.96 6.63 -9.91
N GLN A 1059 16.19 5.74 -10.55
CA GLN A 1059 16.21 5.53 -12.01
C GLN A 1059 17.63 5.25 -12.57
N ASN A 1060 18.42 4.41 -11.88
CA ASN A 1060 19.83 4.19 -12.20
C ASN A 1060 20.70 5.46 -12.15
N GLU A 1061 20.30 6.49 -11.38
CA GLU A 1061 21.13 7.66 -11.08
C GLU A 1061 21.39 7.77 -9.57
N LEU A 1062 22.65 7.81 -9.16
CA LEU A 1062 23.07 8.18 -7.82
C LEU A 1062 23.03 9.71 -7.71
N ARG A 1063 22.36 10.23 -6.68
CA ARG A 1063 22.09 11.64 -6.41
C ARG A 1063 22.61 11.97 -5.02
N ILE A 1064 23.59 12.86 -4.95
CA ILE A 1064 24.22 13.26 -3.68
C ILE A 1064 23.90 14.74 -3.42
N PRO A 1065 23.20 15.08 -2.31
CA PRO A 1065 22.98 16.46 -1.90
C PRO A 1065 24.29 17.11 -1.46
N VAL A 1066 24.43 18.40 -1.76
CA VAL A 1066 25.64 19.19 -1.53
C VAL A 1066 25.24 20.46 -0.78
N PRO A 1067 24.92 20.36 0.54
CA PRO A 1067 24.45 21.50 1.33
C PRO A 1067 25.57 22.53 1.53
N ASP A 1068 25.26 23.81 1.32
CA ASP A 1068 26.17 24.93 1.56
C ASP A 1068 26.05 25.53 2.98
N PHE A 1069 25.14 24.99 3.78
CA PHE A 1069 24.93 25.26 5.21
C PHE A 1069 25.34 24.06 6.06
N TRP A 1070 25.53 24.27 7.36
CA TRP A 1070 25.98 23.23 8.30
C TRP A 1070 24.92 22.14 8.50
N VAL A 1071 25.30 20.88 8.31
CA VAL A 1071 24.47 19.71 8.57
C VAL A 1071 25.23 18.65 9.37
N THR A 1072 24.60 18.02 10.35
CA THR A 1072 25.12 16.82 11.03
C THR A 1072 25.04 15.58 10.12
N LEU A 1073 25.59 14.44 10.56
CA LEU A 1073 25.52 13.20 9.81
C LEU A 1073 24.07 12.74 9.57
N ASP A 1074 23.21 12.84 10.59
CA ASP A 1074 21.80 12.45 10.49
C ASP A 1074 21.03 13.40 9.59
N GLU A 1075 21.33 14.69 9.65
CA GLU A 1075 20.75 15.72 8.77
C GLU A 1075 21.15 15.48 7.31
N LEU A 1076 22.38 15.03 7.09
CA LEU A 1076 22.84 14.64 5.77
C LEU A 1076 22.13 13.36 5.29
N ARG A 1077 21.94 12.35 6.14
CA ARG A 1077 21.15 11.13 5.81
C ARG A 1077 19.74 11.49 5.37
N ASP A 1078 19.07 12.40 6.09
CA ASP A 1078 17.73 12.88 5.75
C ASP A 1078 17.69 13.57 4.38
N LEU A 1079 18.70 14.40 4.07
CA LEU A 1079 18.84 15.03 2.74
C LEU A 1079 19.07 14.01 1.62
N PHE A 1080 19.73 12.89 1.92
CA PHE A 1080 19.94 11.79 0.99
C PHE A 1080 18.66 10.98 0.72
N ILE A 1081 17.80 10.85 1.74
CA ILE A 1081 16.49 10.19 1.64
C ILE A 1081 15.51 11.06 0.84
N THR A 1082 15.56 12.37 1.04
CA THR A 1082 14.52 13.31 0.60
C THR A 1082 15.08 14.32 -0.42
N PRO A 1083 14.72 14.27 -1.71
CA PRO A 1083 15.26 15.19 -2.72
C PRO A 1083 14.76 16.64 -2.55
N VAL A 1084 15.46 17.49 -1.81
CA VAL A 1084 15.04 18.88 -1.57
C VAL A 1084 15.46 19.81 -2.72
N PRO A 1085 14.53 20.51 -3.43
CA PRO A 1085 14.88 21.37 -4.57
C PRO A 1085 15.84 22.52 -4.27
N ALA A 1086 15.90 22.96 -3.01
CA ALA A 1086 16.75 24.06 -2.58
C ALA A 1086 18.22 23.66 -2.37
N VAL A 1087 18.55 22.36 -2.31
CA VAL A 1087 19.92 21.87 -2.14
C VAL A 1087 20.50 21.47 -3.49
N PRO A 1088 21.70 21.93 -3.88
CA PRO A 1088 22.38 21.44 -5.07
C PRO A 1088 22.59 19.91 -5.00
N VAL A 1089 22.34 19.21 -6.10
CA VAL A 1089 22.49 17.74 -6.19
C VAL A 1089 23.43 17.39 -7.34
N LEU A 1090 24.47 16.61 -7.03
CA LEU A 1090 25.34 16.00 -8.04
C LEU A 1090 24.79 14.64 -8.45
N ARG A 1091 24.99 14.25 -9.71
CA ARG A 1091 24.39 13.05 -10.31
C ARG A 1091 25.42 12.16 -11.00
N TRP A 1092 25.26 10.85 -10.85
CA TRP A 1092 26.02 9.84 -11.57
C TRP A 1092 25.07 8.78 -12.12
N ARG A 1093 25.28 8.28 -13.34
CA ARG A 1093 24.48 7.21 -13.97
C ARG A 1093 25.13 5.86 -13.79
N SER A 1094 24.34 4.83 -13.50
CA SER A 1094 24.77 3.45 -13.47
C SER A 1094 24.97 2.90 -14.89
N THR A 1095 26.14 2.34 -15.18
CA THR A 1095 26.51 1.75 -16.46
C THR A 1095 27.03 0.33 -16.24
N SER A 1096 26.46 -0.67 -16.92
CA SER A 1096 26.93 -2.06 -16.85
C SER A 1096 28.25 -2.24 -17.58
N THR A 1097 29.21 -2.96 -16.99
CA THR A 1097 30.47 -3.28 -17.67
C THR A 1097 30.29 -4.43 -18.66
N TYR A 1098 30.94 -4.33 -19.83
CA TYR A 1098 30.88 -5.33 -20.91
C TYR A 1098 31.38 -6.73 -20.51
N ALA A 1099 32.14 -6.87 -19.41
CA ALA A 1099 32.85 -8.10 -19.07
C ALA A 1099 32.15 -8.99 -18.03
N SER A 1100 31.14 -8.51 -17.29
CA SER A 1100 30.46 -9.36 -16.29
C SER A 1100 28.94 -9.30 -16.27
N GLN A 1101 28.26 -8.29 -16.83
CA GLN A 1101 26.83 -8.00 -16.55
C GLN A 1101 26.46 -7.93 -15.05
N GLN A 1102 27.41 -8.19 -14.14
CA GLN A 1102 27.25 -8.43 -12.71
C GLN A 1102 27.81 -7.27 -11.88
N VAL A 1103 28.59 -6.35 -12.48
CA VAL A 1103 29.17 -5.18 -11.81
C VAL A 1103 28.77 -3.90 -12.55
N LYS A 1104 28.11 -2.99 -11.82
CA LYS A 1104 27.64 -1.67 -12.28
C LYS A 1104 28.64 -0.56 -11.86
N LEU A 1105 28.96 0.36 -12.77
CA LEU A 1105 29.81 1.55 -12.52
C LEU A 1105 28.95 2.82 -12.47
N TRP A 1106 29.33 3.84 -11.67
CA TRP A 1106 28.64 5.14 -11.67
C TRP A 1106 29.46 6.18 -12.45
N GLU A 1107 28.89 6.75 -13.52
CA GLU A 1107 29.53 7.76 -14.37
C GLU A 1107 28.90 9.13 -14.14
N PRO A 1108 29.69 10.21 -13.91
CA PRO A 1108 29.13 11.53 -13.63
C PRO A 1108 28.27 12.03 -14.79
N ILE A 1109 27.08 12.55 -14.48
CA ILE A 1109 26.18 13.18 -15.44
C ILE A 1109 26.49 14.67 -15.44
N LEU A 1110 27.23 15.13 -16.44
CA LEU A 1110 27.52 16.55 -16.63
C LEU A 1110 26.26 17.25 -17.15
N SER A 1111 25.71 18.18 -16.37
CA SER A 1111 24.63 19.06 -16.83
C SER A 1111 25.18 20.09 -17.81
N ALA A 1112 24.45 20.41 -18.88
CA ALA A 1112 24.89 21.37 -19.91
C ALA A 1112 25.21 22.79 -19.39
N ASP A 1113 24.77 23.14 -18.17
CA ASP A 1113 24.94 24.46 -17.56
C ASP A 1113 26.09 24.56 -16.53
N LYS A 1114 26.93 23.53 -16.33
CA LYS A 1114 28.16 23.61 -15.51
C LYS A 1114 29.30 22.74 -16.03
#